data_AF-A0A7Y5R2Z6-F1
#
_entry.id   AF-A0A7Y5R2Z6-F1
#
_cell.length_a   1.000
_cell.length_b   1.000
_cell.length_c   1.000
_cell.angle_alpha   90.00
_cell.angle_beta   90.00
_cell.angle_gamma   90.00
#
_symmetry.space_group_name_H-M   'P 1'
#
loop_
_entity.id
_entity.type
_entity.pdbx_description
1 polymer ?
#
loop_
_entity_poly.entity_id
_entity_poly.type
_entity_poly.pdbx_seq_one_letter_code
_entity_poly.pdbx_strand_id
1 'polypeptide(L)'
;MKKLILCYCFQALFLITYGQNNTSSRYYVDNTAEGGLENGLSWFNAFHDLQDAIAVAQYGDTIWVAQGMYHPTEDNDRTQSFEMRNGVTILGGFNGTEWYEWQRNPELYETVLSGEMGDPADSTDNSMHVVYTLGTDENTTLDGFTITRGFAFQTPGEPYVNAYNIGAGLFVDVNADFPYARPRIRHCRFVLNTARLGGGIYCYGVGGNRWADPVIEDCVFERNYAVTYGGAIYKEGESPLGGGFIIHRCRFDDNTGLSSGGAIMLQDPSRYIELRNCSFDGNKSMDIGGAIYYESYFGEGFFLADSCIFQHNQGGGGGAFAFASSQLGSGEPGGFTFYFSNSLFDQNITPNANGGAIAIGNLGTVCHVYVIDCTFSGNWSLNGGSGIYFKNRPKAEGKLYVQDSKFIGNEVPYLGVFGGIYIAGDFASSYTMISRLEVSNTIFSRNDGAIAVDGWEGSAESLIQNCTFYENGKYPISKNWDPLFDYEDYYNRMEIANSVIWEPSQPLGRILYNGSPANFSLHDYTIRHCLISAADCSLPGGATACEAGNIFDTYPVFVDTLLDDFRLAACSPAINAGSNAYLDSLGIYYDLAGVPRILESQVDIGAYERPHFQLLNSEVHPADCADEPGGSFVVATNGDEPLSYTWSNEQGQSGTGNEQLLSGTYQVTVTDFPGCSDTLAVLIDSPAPLTAAYEAVNASDFESTDGSIAISQITGGTPPYGVAWSTGDMGAIIDSLGVGDYQAFITDSLGCALGLDITISADVAVGHPYNSAAIKLYPNPAKAGERCLMQWDVQVMGQTLWYTLTDSKGQRLGRFEVIGGKAELPIGKLTAGVYYVLYGANDWMMGGLKMVVID
;
A
#
# COMPACT_ATOMS: atom_id res chain seq x y z
N MET A 1 -78.50 37.11 -25.91
CA MET A 1 -78.40 36.89 -24.44
C MET A 1 -78.63 35.44 -24.03
N LYS A 2 -78.33 34.49 -24.93
CA LYS A 2 -77.89 33.12 -24.63
C LYS A 2 -76.36 33.16 -24.80
N LYS A 3 -75.60 32.54 -23.90
CA LYS A 3 -74.16 32.79 -23.56
C LYS A 3 -73.98 33.85 -22.46
N LEU A 4 -74.17 33.46 -21.18
CA LEU A 4 -73.33 33.85 -20.02
C LEU A 4 -73.82 33.34 -18.64
N ILE A 5 -74.85 32.49 -18.54
CA ILE A 5 -75.34 31.95 -17.25
C ILE A 5 -75.43 30.42 -17.32
N LEU A 6 -74.29 29.79 -17.63
CA LEU A 6 -74.07 28.35 -17.48
C LEU A 6 -72.76 28.05 -16.71
N CYS A 7 -72.13 29.08 -16.10
CA CYS A 7 -70.78 29.01 -15.56
C CYS A 7 -70.69 29.08 -14.01
N TYR A 8 -71.81 29.08 -13.28
CA TYR A 8 -71.77 29.23 -11.81
C TYR A 8 -72.61 28.21 -11.01
N CYS A 9 -73.17 27.17 -11.65
CA CYS A 9 -73.88 26.07 -10.96
C CYS A 9 -73.18 24.70 -11.04
N PHE A 10 -71.98 24.59 -11.61
CA PHE A 10 -71.20 23.34 -11.67
C PHE A 10 -70.07 23.25 -10.63
N GLN A 11 -69.84 24.30 -9.83
CA GLN A 11 -68.77 24.36 -8.82
C GLN A 11 -69.22 24.14 -7.36
N ALA A 12 -70.48 23.76 -7.11
CA ALA A 12 -70.99 23.57 -5.75
C ALA A 12 -71.70 22.22 -5.50
N LEU A 13 -71.67 21.29 -6.46
CA LEU A 13 -72.29 19.96 -6.33
C LEU A 13 -71.33 18.79 -6.54
N PHE A 14 -70.01 19.04 -6.42
CA PHE A 14 -68.94 18.04 -6.48
C PHE A 14 -67.99 18.16 -5.28
N LEU A 15 -68.54 18.51 -4.10
CA LEU A 15 -67.77 18.71 -2.86
C LEU A 15 -68.41 18.03 -1.64
N ILE A 16 -69.36 17.11 -1.84
CA ILE A 16 -69.96 16.33 -0.75
C ILE A 16 -70.13 14.86 -1.17
N THR A 17 -69.00 14.21 -1.45
CA THR A 17 -68.71 12.80 -1.15
C THR A 17 -67.26 12.55 -1.56
N TYR A 18 -66.33 12.74 -0.63
CA TYR A 18 -65.02 12.08 -0.50
C TYR A 18 -64.24 12.89 0.56
N GLY A 19 -64.79 12.90 1.78
CA GLY A 19 -63.91 12.93 2.95
C GLY A 19 -63.38 11.52 3.11
N GLN A 20 -62.37 11.13 2.34
CA GLN A 20 -61.51 10.03 2.74
C GLN A 20 -60.30 10.65 3.43
N ASN A 21 -60.12 10.24 4.67
CA ASN A 21 -58.86 10.39 5.37
C ASN A 21 -57.77 9.86 4.43
N ASN A 22 -56.84 10.70 3.96
CA ASN A 22 -55.62 10.24 3.31
C ASN A 22 -54.70 9.60 4.37
N THR A 23 -55.16 8.49 4.95
CA THR A 23 -54.28 7.56 5.65
C THR A 23 -53.78 6.59 4.60
N SER A 24 -52.49 6.68 4.28
CA SER A 24 -51.77 5.65 3.52
C SER A 24 -52.15 4.26 4.07
N SER A 25 -52.62 3.40 3.18
CA SER A 25 -53.01 2.03 3.50
C SER A 25 -51.86 1.09 3.22
N ARG A 26 -51.81 0.00 3.99
CA ARG A 26 -50.88 -1.11 3.76
C ARG A 26 -51.67 -2.33 3.27
N TYR A 27 -51.27 -2.87 2.14
CA TYR A 27 -51.78 -4.12 1.60
C TYR A 27 -50.75 -5.24 1.74
N TYR A 28 -51.23 -6.46 1.93
CA TYR A 28 -50.43 -7.67 2.12
C TYR A 28 -50.70 -8.66 0.97
N VAL A 29 -49.64 -9.27 0.43
CA VAL A 29 -49.68 -10.22 -0.68
C VAL A 29 -48.92 -11.48 -0.31
N ASP A 30 -49.55 -12.64 -0.39
CA ASP A 30 -48.98 -13.96 -0.08
C ASP A 30 -49.70 -15.02 -0.93
N ASN A 31 -48.99 -15.55 -1.93
CA ASN A 31 -49.55 -16.56 -2.84
C ASN A 31 -49.76 -17.93 -2.16
N THR A 32 -49.32 -18.09 -0.91
CA THR A 32 -49.51 -19.30 -0.10
C THR A 32 -50.57 -19.15 1.00
N ALA A 33 -51.18 -17.96 1.15
CA ALA A 33 -52.13 -17.70 2.23
C ALA A 33 -53.33 -18.69 2.19
N GLU A 34 -53.54 -19.45 3.27
CA GLU A 34 -54.62 -20.44 3.31
C GLU A 34 -55.94 -19.84 3.83
N GLY A 35 -56.76 -19.33 2.91
CA GLY A 35 -58.12 -18.86 3.19
C GLY A 35 -58.19 -17.51 3.91
N GLY A 36 -59.20 -16.71 3.57
CA GLY A 36 -59.37 -15.35 4.09
C GLY A 36 -60.42 -14.59 3.28
N LEU A 37 -60.52 -13.28 3.49
CA LEU A 37 -61.37 -12.39 2.69
C LEU A 37 -60.70 -11.86 1.42
N GLU A 38 -59.40 -12.15 1.21
CA GLU A 38 -58.59 -11.65 0.07
C GLU A 38 -58.76 -10.14 -0.16
N ASN A 39 -58.64 -9.38 0.94
CA ASN A 39 -58.79 -7.92 0.92
C ASN A 39 -57.48 -7.18 1.19
N GLY A 40 -56.39 -7.91 1.38
CA GLY A 40 -55.05 -7.40 1.62
C GLY A 40 -54.84 -6.68 2.95
N LEU A 41 -55.78 -6.68 3.89
CA LEU A 41 -55.66 -5.85 5.12
C LEU A 41 -54.81 -6.47 6.25
N SER A 42 -54.35 -7.71 6.05
CA SER A 42 -53.47 -8.46 6.97
C SER A 42 -52.89 -9.66 6.23
N TRP A 43 -51.79 -10.26 6.70
CA TRP A 43 -51.27 -11.51 6.13
C TRP A 43 -52.32 -12.63 6.01
N PHE A 44 -53.21 -12.81 7.00
CA PHE A 44 -54.29 -13.80 6.93
C PHE A 44 -55.35 -13.50 5.85
N ASN A 45 -55.52 -12.25 5.46
CA ASN A 45 -56.45 -11.83 4.41
C ASN A 45 -55.69 -11.30 3.19
N ALA A 46 -54.43 -11.72 3.00
CA ALA A 46 -53.58 -11.24 1.93
C ALA A 46 -54.23 -11.51 0.56
N PHE A 47 -53.88 -10.69 -0.43
CA PHE A 47 -54.13 -11.06 -1.82
C PHE A 47 -53.20 -12.22 -2.20
N HIS A 48 -53.69 -13.19 -2.97
CA HIS A 48 -52.83 -14.23 -3.53
C HIS A 48 -52.02 -13.71 -4.71
N ASP A 49 -52.62 -12.84 -5.51
CA ASP A 49 -52.00 -12.19 -6.65
C ASP A 49 -51.54 -10.77 -6.30
N LEU A 50 -50.30 -10.43 -6.68
CA LEU A 50 -49.77 -9.09 -6.54
C LEU A 50 -50.53 -8.08 -7.42
N GLN A 51 -51.01 -8.50 -8.60
CA GLN A 51 -51.73 -7.62 -9.52
C GLN A 51 -53.06 -7.14 -8.92
N ASP A 52 -53.74 -7.97 -8.12
CA ASP A 52 -54.95 -7.57 -7.40
C ASP A 52 -54.68 -6.51 -6.34
N ALA A 53 -53.58 -6.64 -5.59
CA ALA A 53 -53.15 -5.64 -4.62
C ALA A 53 -52.78 -4.31 -5.30
N ILE A 54 -52.05 -4.38 -6.41
CA ILE A 54 -51.74 -3.23 -7.26
C ILE A 54 -53.05 -2.58 -7.75
N ALA A 55 -54.04 -3.38 -8.15
CA ALA A 55 -55.30 -2.90 -8.71
C ALA A 55 -56.12 -2.04 -7.74
N VAL A 56 -56.00 -2.27 -6.43
CA VAL A 56 -56.71 -1.51 -5.39
C VAL A 56 -55.86 -0.39 -4.77
N ALA A 57 -54.54 -0.46 -4.85
CA ALA A 57 -53.64 0.51 -4.25
C ALA A 57 -53.76 1.90 -4.90
N GLN A 58 -53.61 2.93 -4.06
CA GLN A 58 -53.66 4.34 -4.41
C GLN A 58 -52.34 5.04 -4.06
N TYR A 59 -52.17 6.25 -4.56
CA TYR A 59 -50.99 7.07 -4.28
C TYR A 59 -50.71 7.18 -2.78
N GLY A 60 -49.49 6.84 -2.36
CA GLY A 60 -49.05 6.83 -0.98
C GLY A 60 -49.27 5.51 -0.25
N ASP A 61 -49.96 4.53 -0.84
CA ASP A 61 -50.12 3.20 -0.25
C ASP A 61 -48.83 2.37 -0.35
N THR A 62 -48.72 1.38 0.52
CA THR A 62 -47.62 0.41 0.52
C THR A 62 -48.15 -1.01 0.35
N ILE A 63 -47.48 -1.82 -0.47
CA ILE A 63 -47.79 -3.24 -0.67
C ILE A 63 -46.62 -4.06 -0.13
N TRP A 64 -46.89 -4.98 0.80
CA TRP A 64 -45.93 -5.92 1.35
C TRP A 64 -46.14 -7.29 0.73
N VAL A 65 -45.09 -7.84 0.12
CA VAL A 65 -45.16 -9.09 -0.63
C VAL A 65 -44.31 -10.13 0.08
N ALA A 66 -44.93 -11.25 0.45
CA ALA A 66 -44.25 -12.38 1.04
C ALA A 66 -43.24 -13.01 0.05
N GLN A 67 -42.33 -13.83 0.56
CA GLN A 67 -41.48 -14.67 -0.24
C GLN A 67 -42.32 -15.59 -1.12
N GLY A 68 -41.81 -15.91 -2.29
CA GLY A 68 -42.54 -16.70 -3.26
C GLY A 68 -42.29 -16.21 -4.68
N MET A 69 -42.83 -16.97 -5.63
CA MET A 69 -42.78 -16.65 -7.06
C MET A 69 -44.14 -16.17 -7.52
N TYR A 70 -44.16 -15.00 -8.15
CA TYR A 70 -45.36 -14.34 -8.65
C TYR A 70 -45.24 -14.13 -10.16
N HIS A 71 -46.33 -14.38 -10.88
CA HIS A 71 -46.42 -14.24 -12.33
C HIS A 71 -47.40 -13.12 -12.70
N PRO A 72 -47.17 -12.37 -13.80
CA PRO A 72 -48.06 -11.28 -14.19
C PRO A 72 -49.50 -11.70 -14.53
N THR A 73 -49.69 -12.96 -14.94
CA THR A 73 -50.98 -13.56 -15.26
C THR A 73 -50.91 -15.08 -15.04
N GLU A 74 -52.06 -15.70 -14.82
CA GLU A 74 -52.24 -17.15 -14.70
C GLU A 74 -52.44 -17.84 -16.06
N ASP A 75 -52.70 -17.06 -17.12
CA ASP A 75 -52.77 -17.56 -18.50
C ASP A 75 -51.44 -17.36 -19.25
N ASN A 76 -51.44 -17.62 -20.56
CA ASN A 76 -50.25 -17.46 -21.39
C ASN A 76 -50.24 -16.11 -22.14
N ASP A 77 -50.95 -15.09 -21.65
CA ASP A 77 -50.91 -13.75 -22.25
C ASP A 77 -49.61 -13.02 -21.87
N ARG A 78 -48.65 -13.10 -22.79
CA ARG A 78 -47.32 -12.48 -22.67
C ARG A 78 -47.35 -10.95 -22.56
N THR A 79 -48.46 -10.31 -22.90
CA THR A 79 -48.60 -8.86 -22.85
C THR A 79 -48.91 -8.33 -21.45
N GLN A 80 -49.21 -9.22 -20.50
CA GLN A 80 -49.45 -8.86 -19.10
C GLN A 80 -48.11 -8.67 -18.35
N SER A 81 -48.10 -7.68 -17.47
CA SER A 81 -46.96 -7.25 -16.65
C SER A 81 -47.45 -6.82 -15.27
N PHE A 82 -46.57 -6.86 -14.26
CA PHE A 82 -46.86 -6.18 -13.00
C PHE A 82 -46.80 -4.66 -13.20
N GLU A 83 -47.96 -3.99 -13.14
CA GLU A 83 -48.06 -2.56 -13.46
C GLU A 83 -47.85 -1.66 -12.23
N MET A 84 -46.65 -1.11 -12.06
CA MET A 84 -46.38 -0.17 -10.96
C MET A 84 -47.21 1.11 -11.11
N ARG A 85 -48.02 1.41 -10.09
CA ARG A 85 -48.83 2.63 -10.03
C ARG A 85 -48.09 3.81 -9.42
N ASN A 86 -48.31 4.99 -9.99
CA ASN A 86 -47.70 6.23 -9.50
C ASN A 86 -47.94 6.46 -7.99
N GLY A 87 -46.87 6.69 -7.26
CA GLY A 87 -46.83 6.94 -5.81
C GLY A 87 -47.05 5.72 -4.92
N VAL A 88 -47.14 4.51 -5.47
CA VAL A 88 -47.26 3.27 -4.68
C VAL A 88 -45.86 2.72 -4.37
N THR A 89 -45.66 2.30 -3.13
CA THR A 89 -44.44 1.60 -2.69
C THR A 89 -44.70 0.10 -2.62
N ILE A 90 -43.94 -0.71 -3.36
CA ILE A 90 -44.06 -2.16 -3.38
C ILE A 90 -42.78 -2.76 -2.80
N LEU A 91 -42.91 -3.58 -1.74
CA LEU A 91 -41.81 -4.12 -0.95
C LEU A 91 -41.87 -5.66 -0.94
N GLY A 92 -40.84 -6.32 -1.47
CA GLY A 92 -40.61 -7.77 -1.34
C GLY A 92 -39.64 -8.07 -0.20
N GLY A 93 -39.46 -9.33 0.21
CA GLY A 93 -38.54 -9.66 1.31
C GLY A 93 -39.20 -9.98 2.65
N PHE A 94 -40.48 -10.36 2.66
CA PHE A 94 -41.22 -10.72 3.87
C PHE A 94 -41.43 -12.23 3.99
N ASN A 95 -41.45 -12.77 5.20
CA ASN A 95 -41.84 -14.16 5.44
C ASN A 95 -43.37 -14.36 5.41
N GLY A 96 -44.16 -13.28 5.48
CA GLY A 96 -45.63 -13.34 5.55
C GLY A 96 -46.17 -13.32 6.99
N THR A 97 -45.37 -12.85 7.95
CA THR A 97 -45.73 -12.88 9.39
C THR A 97 -45.39 -11.58 10.14
N GLU A 98 -44.77 -10.63 9.44
CA GLU A 98 -44.23 -9.39 9.99
C GLU A 98 -45.32 -8.38 10.35
N TRP A 99 -45.10 -7.66 11.44
CA TRP A 99 -45.94 -6.55 11.88
C TRP A 99 -45.33 -5.19 11.52
N TYR A 100 -44.00 -5.13 11.42
CA TYR A 100 -43.22 -3.93 11.16
C TYR A 100 -42.23 -4.11 10.02
N GLU A 101 -41.98 -3.03 9.27
CA GLU A 101 -41.14 -3.06 8.07
C GLU A 101 -39.68 -3.41 8.38
N TRP A 102 -39.15 -3.00 9.54
CA TRP A 102 -37.78 -3.32 9.94
C TRP A 102 -37.52 -4.83 10.14
N GLN A 103 -38.58 -5.65 10.18
CA GLN A 103 -38.46 -7.11 10.23
C GLN A 103 -38.22 -7.74 8.85
N ARG A 104 -38.45 -6.98 7.76
CA ARG A 104 -38.21 -7.36 6.37
C ARG A 104 -36.75 -7.74 6.19
N ASN A 105 -36.50 -8.83 5.46
CA ASN A 105 -35.16 -9.30 5.13
C ASN A 105 -35.13 -9.86 3.70
N PRO A 106 -34.84 -9.01 2.70
CA PRO A 106 -34.82 -9.41 1.29
C PRO A 106 -33.74 -10.45 0.94
N GLU A 107 -32.69 -10.59 1.75
CA GLU A 107 -31.65 -11.60 1.54
C GLU A 107 -32.10 -13.01 2.00
N LEU A 108 -32.99 -13.08 2.99
CA LEU A 108 -33.47 -14.35 3.55
C LEU A 108 -34.79 -14.82 2.93
N TYR A 109 -35.70 -13.89 2.67
CA TYR A 109 -37.07 -14.17 2.22
C TYR A 109 -37.26 -13.70 0.78
N GLU A 110 -36.67 -14.42 -0.17
CA GLU A 110 -36.67 -13.99 -1.57
C GLU A 110 -38.09 -13.88 -2.16
N THR A 111 -38.42 -12.71 -2.71
CA THR A 111 -39.64 -12.49 -3.49
C THR A 111 -39.28 -12.35 -4.96
N VAL A 112 -39.81 -13.25 -5.79
CA VAL A 112 -39.48 -13.36 -7.22
C VAL A 112 -40.67 -12.91 -8.06
N LEU A 113 -40.45 -11.94 -8.95
CA LEU A 113 -41.34 -11.62 -10.06
C LEU A 113 -40.79 -12.32 -11.30
N SER A 114 -41.51 -13.32 -11.81
CA SER A 114 -41.04 -14.17 -12.91
C SER A 114 -41.86 -13.94 -14.17
N GLY A 115 -41.17 -13.69 -15.28
CA GLY A 115 -41.75 -13.71 -16.62
C GLY A 115 -41.90 -15.12 -17.19
N GLU A 116 -41.38 -16.16 -16.54
CA GLU A 116 -41.55 -17.55 -16.99
C GLU A 116 -43.03 -17.94 -16.87
N MET A 117 -43.69 -18.19 -18.01
CA MET A 117 -45.09 -18.55 -18.11
C MET A 117 -45.21 -19.65 -19.17
N GLY A 118 -46.14 -20.58 -19.06
CA GLY A 118 -46.27 -21.67 -20.05
C GLY A 118 -45.24 -22.80 -19.88
N ASP A 119 -44.46 -23.12 -20.93
CA ASP A 119 -43.47 -24.20 -20.95
C ASP A 119 -42.08 -23.69 -20.52
N PRO A 120 -41.54 -24.14 -19.37
CA PRO A 120 -40.21 -23.77 -18.89
C PRO A 120 -39.05 -24.01 -19.87
N ALA A 121 -39.24 -24.87 -20.88
CA ALA A 121 -38.24 -25.16 -21.91
C ALA A 121 -38.28 -24.17 -23.10
N ASP A 122 -39.30 -23.34 -23.23
CA ASP A 122 -39.50 -22.42 -24.35
C ASP A 122 -39.60 -20.99 -23.83
N SER A 123 -38.53 -20.18 -23.94
CA SER A 123 -38.61 -18.79 -23.46
C SER A 123 -39.54 -17.90 -24.30
N THR A 124 -40.09 -18.39 -25.41
CA THR A 124 -40.90 -17.59 -26.32
C THR A 124 -42.35 -17.41 -25.87
N ASP A 125 -42.79 -18.11 -24.82
CA ASP A 125 -44.08 -17.90 -24.16
C ASP A 125 -43.96 -17.11 -22.84
N ASN A 126 -42.74 -16.73 -22.44
CA ASN A 126 -42.51 -15.85 -21.31
C ASN A 126 -43.09 -14.45 -21.54
N SER A 127 -43.43 -13.78 -20.43
CA SER A 127 -43.90 -12.40 -20.41
C SER A 127 -42.90 -11.48 -21.11
N MET A 128 -43.42 -10.55 -21.89
CA MET A 128 -42.62 -9.57 -22.61
C MET A 128 -41.92 -8.64 -21.63
N HIS A 129 -42.67 -8.06 -20.68
CA HIS A 129 -42.12 -7.27 -19.58
C HIS A 129 -42.59 -7.88 -18.27
N VAL A 130 -41.67 -8.25 -17.38
CA VAL A 130 -42.10 -8.72 -16.06
C VAL A 130 -42.76 -7.60 -15.28
N VAL A 131 -42.17 -6.41 -15.33
CA VAL A 131 -42.68 -5.20 -14.66
C VAL A 131 -42.85 -4.08 -15.69
N TYR A 132 -43.94 -3.33 -15.58
CA TYR A 132 -44.24 -2.18 -16.42
C TYR A 132 -44.58 -0.97 -15.56
N THR A 133 -44.18 0.22 -16.00
CA THR A 133 -44.63 1.46 -15.39
C THR A 133 -44.81 2.56 -16.41
N LEU A 134 -45.81 3.41 -16.19
CA LEU A 134 -46.12 4.56 -17.02
C LEU A 134 -46.27 5.79 -16.13
N GLY A 135 -45.44 6.81 -16.35
CA GLY A 135 -45.73 8.13 -15.80
C GLY A 135 -45.59 8.28 -14.29
N THR A 136 -44.45 7.89 -13.72
CA THR A 136 -44.27 7.79 -12.27
C THR A 136 -43.37 8.87 -11.67
N ASP A 137 -43.60 9.21 -10.41
CA ASP A 137 -42.75 10.10 -9.63
C ASP A 137 -41.81 9.34 -8.67
N GLU A 138 -40.96 10.08 -7.96
CA GLU A 138 -39.98 9.52 -7.00
C GLU A 138 -40.59 8.85 -5.77
N ASN A 139 -41.90 8.98 -5.52
CA ASN A 139 -42.59 8.25 -4.45
C ASN A 139 -43.02 6.85 -4.91
N THR A 140 -42.96 6.57 -6.21
CA THR A 140 -43.15 5.23 -6.75
C THR A 140 -41.91 4.39 -6.48
N THR A 141 -42.05 3.29 -5.76
CA THR A 141 -40.90 2.48 -5.34
C THR A 141 -41.14 0.99 -5.60
N LEU A 142 -40.13 0.31 -6.15
CA LEU A 142 -40.01 -1.14 -6.17
C LEU A 142 -38.75 -1.53 -5.40
N ASP A 143 -38.90 -2.31 -4.33
CA ASP A 143 -37.79 -2.63 -3.44
C ASP A 143 -37.75 -4.12 -3.05
N GLY A 144 -36.60 -4.76 -3.24
CA GLY A 144 -36.28 -6.11 -2.72
C GLY A 144 -36.90 -7.27 -3.50
N PHE A 145 -36.86 -7.20 -4.82
CA PHE A 145 -37.37 -8.26 -5.70
C PHE A 145 -36.28 -8.85 -6.58
N THR A 146 -36.36 -10.15 -6.87
CA THR A 146 -35.71 -10.75 -8.03
C THR A 146 -36.66 -10.69 -9.22
N ILE A 147 -36.28 -9.98 -10.28
CA ILE A 147 -37.02 -9.84 -11.54
C ILE A 147 -36.31 -10.68 -12.61
N THR A 148 -36.97 -11.72 -13.10
CA THR A 148 -36.31 -12.71 -13.96
C THR A 148 -37.17 -13.22 -15.10
N ARG A 149 -36.51 -13.78 -16.12
CA ARG A 149 -37.13 -14.53 -17.22
C ARG A 149 -38.08 -13.73 -18.10
N GLY A 150 -38.00 -12.40 -18.12
CA GLY A 150 -38.65 -11.61 -19.16
C GLY A 150 -38.08 -11.93 -20.55
N PHE A 151 -38.93 -11.95 -21.57
CA PHE A 151 -38.56 -12.21 -22.97
C PHE A 151 -39.23 -11.21 -23.93
N ALA A 152 -38.67 -10.00 -24.02
CA ALA A 152 -39.12 -8.93 -24.91
C ALA A 152 -38.48 -9.06 -26.30
N PHE A 153 -38.85 -10.11 -27.04
CA PHE A 153 -38.34 -10.34 -28.39
C PHE A 153 -39.44 -10.84 -29.34
N GLN A 154 -39.38 -10.40 -30.59
CA GLN A 154 -40.38 -10.74 -31.59
C GLN A 154 -40.19 -12.18 -32.05
N THR A 155 -41.19 -13.02 -31.82
CA THR A 155 -41.25 -14.37 -32.35
C THR A 155 -41.74 -14.37 -33.80
N PRO A 156 -41.26 -15.28 -34.65
CA PRO A 156 -41.74 -15.39 -36.03
C PRO A 156 -43.27 -15.61 -36.08
N GLY A 157 -44.02 -14.60 -36.52
CA GLY A 157 -45.48 -14.65 -36.62
C GLY A 157 -46.23 -13.58 -35.82
N GLU A 158 -45.57 -12.89 -34.89
CA GLU A 158 -46.18 -11.79 -34.13
C GLU A 158 -46.14 -10.45 -34.90
N PRO A 159 -47.20 -9.63 -34.84
CA PRO A 159 -47.20 -8.31 -35.44
C PRO A 159 -46.09 -7.45 -34.84
N TYR A 160 -45.37 -6.70 -35.70
CA TYR A 160 -44.31 -5.82 -35.24
C TYR A 160 -44.91 -4.65 -34.45
N VAL A 161 -44.85 -4.72 -33.12
CA VAL A 161 -45.22 -3.62 -32.24
C VAL A 161 -43.98 -3.25 -31.43
N ASN A 162 -43.60 -1.98 -31.51
CA ASN A 162 -42.30 -1.51 -30.99
C ASN A 162 -42.17 -1.62 -29.47
N ALA A 163 -43.27 -1.47 -28.73
CA ALA A 163 -43.27 -1.49 -27.27
C ALA A 163 -43.00 -2.89 -26.68
N TYR A 164 -43.29 -3.97 -27.39
CA TYR A 164 -43.21 -5.35 -26.88
C TYR A 164 -41.82 -6.01 -27.00
N ASN A 165 -40.84 -5.29 -27.54
CA ASN A 165 -39.50 -5.82 -27.86
C ASN A 165 -38.38 -5.18 -27.02
N ILE A 166 -38.72 -4.48 -25.96
CA ILE A 166 -37.82 -3.63 -25.17
C ILE A 166 -38.02 -3.92 -23.67
N GLY A 167 -37.02 -3.74 -22.81
CA GLY A 167 -37.23 -3.74 -21.35
C GLY A 167 -37.85 -5.02 -20.81
N ALA A 168 -37.14 -6.15 -20.89
CA ALA A 168 -37.74 -7.44 -20.55
C ALA A 168 -37.97 -7.63 -19.04
N GLY A 169 -37.05 -7.18 -18.20
CA GLY A 169 -37.27 -7.16 -16.76
C GLY A 169 -38.23 -6.04 -16.34
N LEU A 170 -37.87 -4.79 -16.64
CA LEU A 170 -38.70 -3.61 -16.36
C LEU A 170 -38.71 -2.67 -17.56
N PHE A 171 -39.92 -2.28 -17.97
CA PHE A 171 -40.13 -1.22 -18.94
C PHE A 171 -40.63 0.05 -18.24
N VAL A 172 -39.80 1.10 -18.26
CA VAL A 172 -40.15 2.44 -17.77
C VAL A 172 -40.59 3.32 -18.93
N ASP A 173 -41.90 3.48 -19.05
CA ASP A 173 -42.57 4.11 -20.18
C ASP A 173 -43.08 5.54 -19.86
N VAL A 174 -43.19 6.34 -20.91
CA VAL A 174 -43.72 7.71 -20.90
C VAL A 174 -44.51 7.97 -22.17
N ASN A 175 -45.55 8.80 -22.08
CA ASN A 175 -46.35 9.17 -23.23
C ASN A 175 -46.75 10.66 -23.21
N ALA A 176 -47.69 11.05 -24.08
CA ALA A 176 -48.11 12.45 -24.18
C ALA A 176 -48.83 12.96 -22.93
N ASP A 177 -49.58 12.09 -22.26
CA ASP A 177 -50.36 12.42 -21.07
C ASP A 177 -49.50 12.30 -19.80
N PHE A 178 -48.49 11.43 -19.84
CA PHE A 178 -47.55 11.16 -18.76
C PHE A 178 -46.10 11.32 -19.27
N PRO A 179 -45.60 12.55 -19.38
CA PRO A 179 -44.32 12.82 -20.04
C PRO A 179 -43.08 12.41 -19.24
N TYR A 180 -43.21 12.09 -17.95
CA TYR A 180 -42.07 11.87 -17.06
C TYR A 180 -42.25 10.61 -16.24
N ALA A 181 -41.18 9.84 -16.08
CA ALA A 181 -41.12 8.69 -15.18
C ALA A 181 -39.83 8.70 -14.36
N ARG A 182 -39.95 8.62 -13.03
CA ARG A 182 -38.82 8.68 -12.09
C ARG A 182 -39.00 7.74 -10.88
N PRO A 183 -39.32 6.45 -11.08
CA PRO A 183 -39.49 5.53 -9.98
C PRO A 183 -38.15 5.25 -9.28
N ARG A 184 -38.21 4.84 -8.00
CA ARG A 184 -37.07 4.34 -7.24
C ARG A 184 -37.03 2.82 -7.32
N ILE A 185 -35.91 2.27 -7.77
CA ILE A 185 -35.67 0.82 -7.85
C ILE A 185 -34.55 0.50 -6.89
N ARG A 186 -34.84 -0.28 -5.84
CA ARG A 186 -33.91 -0.49 -4.71
C ARG A 186 -33.77 -1.98 -4.36
N HIS A 187 -32.55 -2.43 -4.04
CA HIS A 187 -32.32 -3.83 -3.61
C HIS A 187 -32.90 -4.89 -4.57
N CYS A 188 -33.06 -4.56 -5.85
CA CYS A 188 -33.64 -5.46 -6.83
C CYS A 188 -32.55 -6.20 -7.60
N ARG A 189 -32.84 -7.44 -7.99
CA ARG A 189 -31.98 -8.26 -8.83
C ARG A 189 -32.65 -8.48 -10.19
N PHE A 190 -32.07 -8.00 -11.27
CA PHE A 190 -32.51 -8.27 -12.63
C PHE A 190 -31.65 -9.39 -13.21
N VAL A 191 -32.24 -10.57 -13.41
CA VAL A 191 -31.49 -11.79 -13.70
C VAL A 191 -32.07 -12.51 -14.92
N LEU A 192 -31.23 -12.88 -15.89
CA LEU A 192 -31.62 -13.70 -17.05
C LEU A 192 -32.80 -13.13 -17.88
N ASN A 193 -32.90 -11.81 -17.97
CA ASN A 193 -33.90 -11.17 -18.83
C ASN A 193 -33.34 -10.97 -20.24
N THR A 194 -34.18 -11.21 -21.25
CA THR A 194 -33.78 -11.18 -22.67
C THR A 194 -34.67 -10.21 -23.46
N ALA A 195 -34.08 -9.23 -24.13
CA ALA A 195 -34.82 -8.26 -24.95
C ALA A 195 -34.14 -8.01 -26.31
N ARG A 196 -34.80 -7.26 -27.21
CA ARG A 196 -34.08 -6.61 -28.31
C ARG A 196 -33.21 -5.47 -27.76
N LEU A 197 -33.74 -4.71 -26.80
CA LEU A 197 -33.21 -3.46 -26.27
C LEU A 197 -33.47 -3.40 -24.76
N GLY A 198 -32.43 -3.25 -23.94
CA GLY A 198 -32.59 -3.19 -22.48
C GLY A 198 -33.06 -4.52 -21.90
N GLY A 199 -32.17 -5.51 -21.76
CA GLY A 199 -32.55 -6.83 -21.24
C GLY A 199 -33.13 -6.74 -19.83
N GLY A 200 -32.42 -6.11 -18.90
CA GLY A 200 -32.93 -5.84 -17.55
C GLY A 200 -33.95 -4.72 -17.53
N ILE A 201 -33.55 -3.49 -17.88
CA ILE A 201 -34.40 -2.29 -17.86
C ILE A 201 -34.31 -1.57 -19.20
N TYR A 202 -35.45 -1.10 -19.69
CA TYR A 202 -35.49 -0.10 -20.75
C TYR A 202 -36.21 1.15 -20.25
N CYS A 203 -35.55 2.30 -20.40
CA CYS A 203 -36.07 3.62 -20.05
C CYS A 203 -36.36 4.40 -21.32
N TYR A 204 -37.65 4.58 -21.62
CA TYR A 204 -38.08 5.24 -22.84
C TYR A 204 -38.02 6.77 -22.74
N GLY A 205 -37.50 7.38 -23.79
CA GLY A 205 -37.55 8.82 -23.98
C GLY A 205 -37.39 9.12 -25.46
N VAL A 206 -38.39 9.73 -26.08
CA VAL A 206 -38.29 10.25 -27.45
C VAL A 206 -38.90 11.64 -27.53
N GLY A 207 -38.23 12.49 -28.31
CA GLY A 207 -38.53 13.87 -28.69
C GLY A 207 -39.77 14.56 -28.09
N GLY A 208 -39.56 15.77 -27.55
CA GLY A 208 -40.65 16.64 -27.09
C GLY A 208 -40.79 16.75 -25.57
N ASN A 209 -39.66 16.76 -24.84
CA ASN A 209 -39.61 16.93 -23.39
C ASN A 209 -40.29 15.78 -22.62
N ARG A 210 -39.98 14.53 -23.00
CA ARG A 210 -40.42 13.30 -22.34
C ARG A 210 -39.21 12.46 -21.95
N TRP A 211 -39.17 11.95 -20.72
CA TRP A 211 -38.01 11.24 -20.20
C TRP A 211 -38.36 10.27 -19.07
N ALA A 212 -37.61 9.16 -19.03
CA ALA A 212 -37.64 8.17 -17.97
C ALA A 212 -36.27 8.08 -17.29
N ASP A 213 -36.13 8.63 -16.08
CA ASP A 213 -34.86 8.65 -15.31
C ASP A 213 -35.02 7.95 -13.96
N PRO A 214 -35.25 6.62 -13.89
CA PRO A 214 -35.37 5.94 -12.61
C PRO A 214 -34.10 6.14 -11.76
N VAL A 215 -34.29 6.22 -10.45
CA VAL A 215 -33.19 6.22 -9.47
C VAL A 215 -32.95 4.78 -9.07
N ILE A 216 -31.77 4.24 -9.38
CA ILE A 216 -31.44 2.83 -9.19
C ILE A 216 -30.36 2.72 -8.11
N GLU A 217 -30.68 2.04 -7.01
CA GLU A 217 -29.80 1.95 -5.85
C GLU A 217 -29.70 0.51 -5.35
N ASP A 218 -28.50 0.06 -4.99
CA ASP A 218 -28.29 -1.22 -4.31
C ASP A 218 -28.81 -2.43 -5.14
N CYS A 219 -28.79 -2.32 -6.47
CA CYS A 219 -29.35 -3.31 -7.39
C CYS A 219 -28.26 -4.19 -8.04
N VAL A 220 -28.66 -5.39 -8.47
CA VAL A 220 -27.80 -6.33 -9.21
C VAL A 220 -28.40 -6.61 -10.58
N PHE A 221 -27.57 -6.57 -11.62
CA PHE A 221 -27.91 -6.95 -12.99
C PHE A 221 -27.00 -8.08 -13.42
N GLU A 222 -27.54 -9.28 -13.56
CA GLU A 222 -26.75 -10.49 -13.78
C GLU A 222 -27.25 -11.26 -15.02
N ARG A 223 -26.35 -11.51 -15.97
CA ARG A 223 -26.63 -12.34 -17.16
C ARG A 223 -27.87 -11.91 -17.95
N ASN A 224 -28.12 -10.61 -18.03
CA ASN A 224 -29.16 -10.08 -18.90
C ASN A 224 -28.61 -9.94 -20.33
N TYR A 225 -29.50 -10.10 -21.30
CA TYR A 225 -29.14 -10.18 -22.71
C TYR A 225 -29.99 -9.24 -23.56
N ALA A 226 -29.34 -8.45 -24.41
CA ALA A 226 -29.98 -7.64 -25.43
C ALA A 226 -29.39 -7.95 -26.81
N VAL A 227 -30.25 -8.18 -27.79
CA VAL A 227 -29.82 -8.47 -29.17
C VAL A 227 -29.19 -7.25 -29.85
N THR A 228 -29.50 -6.05 -29.38
CA THR A 228 -28.96 -4.82 -29.98
C THR A 228 -28.23 -3.99 -28.93
N TYR A 229 -28.94 -3.37 -27.99
CA TYR A 229 -28.33 -2.41 -27.06
C TYR A 229 -28.70 -2.65 -25.60
N GLY A 230 -27.70 -2.49 -24.71
CA GLY A 230 -27.90 -2.46 -23.27
C GLY A 230 -28.35 -3.80 -22.70
N GLY A 231 -27.42 -4.73 -22.48
CA GLY A 231 -27.75 -6.05 -21.93
C GLY A 231 -28.49 -5.93 -20.59
N ALA A 232 -28.00 -5.07 -19.70
CA ALA A 232 -28.67 -4.74 -18.44
C ALA A 232 -29.64 -3.59 -18.59
N ILE A 233 -29.17 -2.42 -19.02
CA ILE A 233 -29.97 -1.18 -19.05
C ILE A 233 -29.81 -0.54 -20.41
N TYR A 234 -30.92 -0.08 -20.98
CA TYR A 234 -30.88 0.88 -22.08
C TYR A 234 -31.72 2.11 -21.73
N LYS A 235 -31.06 3.26 -21.66
CA LYS A 235 -31.65 4.58 -21.47
C LYS A 235 -31.67 5.36 -22.78
N GLU A 236 -32.86 5.80 -23.19
CA GLU A 236 -33.08 6.65 -24.37
C GLU A 236 -33.67 8.01 -23.98
N GLY A 237 -33.26 9.07 -24.66
CA GLY A 237 -33.89 10.41 -24.63
C GLY A 237 -33.39 11.38 -23.55
N GLU A 238 -33.52 12.67 -23.82
CA GLU A 238 -32.97 13.76 -22.99
C GLU A 238 -33.97 14.21 -21.91
N SER A 239 -33.46 14.39 -20.68
CA SER A 239 -34.14 15.10 -19.60
C SER A 239 -33.68 16.56 -19.54
N PRO A 240 -34.61 17.55 -19.44
CA PRO A 240 -34.26 18.95 -19.26
C PRO A 240 -33.55 19.18 -17.92
N LEU A 241 -32.80 20.29 -17.82
CA LEU A 241 -31.99 20.69 -16.66
C LEU A 241 -32.71 20.45 -15.31
N GLY A 242 -32.25 19.45 -14.56
CA GLY A 242 -32.71 19.13 -13.20
C GLY A 242 -33.07 17.65 -12.95
N GLY A 243 -33.41 16.89 -14.00
CA GLY A 243 -33.57 15.44 -13.95
C GLY A 243 -32.29 14.73 -14.40
N GLY A 244 -31.84 13.72 -13.66
CA GLY A 244 -30.60 13.00 -13.94
C GLY A 244 -30.77 11.50 -13.73
N PHE A 245 -30.00 10.72 -14.49
CA PHE A 245 -30.01 9.27 -14.42
C PHE A 245 -28.97 8.80 -13.39
N ILE A 246 -29.45 8.27 -12.27
CA ILE A 246 -28.65 8.00 -11.06
C ILE A 246 -28.59 6.51 -10.79
N ILE A 247 -27.37 5.98 -10.69
CA ILE A 247 -27.10 4.58 -10.35
C ILE A 247 -26.06 4.52 -9.23
N HIS A 248 -26.43 4.04 -8.05
CA HIS A 248 -25.53 3.95 -6.90
C HIS A 248 -25.47 2.55 -6.31
N ARG A 249 -24.26 2.09 -5.94
CA ARG A 249 -24.05 0.82 -5.22
C ARG A 249 -24.59 -0.38 -6.00
N CYS A 250 -24.52 -0.33 -7.33
CA CYS A 250 -25.06 -1.36 -8.21
C CYS A 250 -23.97 -2.24 -8.80
N ARG A 251 -24.31 -3.51 -9.05
CA ARG A 251 -23.42 -4.50 -9.67
C ARG A 251 -23.97 -4.96 -11.02
N PHE A 252 -23.12 -5.01 -12.03
CA PHE A 252 -23.42 -5.45 -13.39
C PHE A 252 -22.47 -6.58 -13.77
N ASP A 253 -22.98 -7.82 -13.77
CA ASP A 253 -22.19 -9.03 -14.01
C ASP A 253 -22.66 -9.76 -15.27
N ASP A 254 -21.71 -10.13 -16.13
CA ASP A 254 -21.94 -11.02 -17.27
C ASP A 254 -23.09 -10.57 -18.20
N ASN A 255 -23.41 -9.27 -18.27
CA ASN A 255 -24.46 -8.78 -19.15
C ASN A 255 -23.94 -8.65 -20.58
N THR A 256 -24.79 -8.98 -21.55
CA THR A 256 -24.42 -8.96 -22.96
C THR A 256 -25.38 -8.11 -23.76
N GLY A 257 -24.88 -7.01 -24.33
CA GLY A 257 -25.54 -6.22 -25.36
C GLY A 257 -24.82 -6.49 -26.66
N LEU A 258 -25.40 -7.30 -27.55
CA LEU A 258 -24.68 -7.85 -28.70
C LEU A 258 -24.03 -6.78 -29.58
N SER A 259 -24.71 -5.67 -29.88
CA SER A 259 -24.10 -4.59 -30.68
C SER A 259 -23.33 -3.65 -29.76
N SER A 260 -24.01 -2.87 -28.91
CA SER A 260 -23.36 -1.83 -28.10
C SER A 260 -23.86 -1.76 -26.67
N GLY A 261 -22.99 -1.33 -25.75
CA GLY A 261 -23.30 -1.18 -24.33
C GLY A 261 -23.60 -2.53 -23.68
N GLY A 262 -22.57 -3.31 -23.37
CA GLY A 262 -22.76 -4.68 -22.90
C GLY A 262 -23.60 -4.76 -21.64
N ALA A 263 -23.35 -3.88 -20.67
CA ALA A 263 -24.26 -3.63 -19.56
C ALA A 263 -25.22 -2.48 -19.87
N ILE A 264 -24.69 -1.27 -20.09
CA ILE A 264 -25.49 -0.05 -20.20
C ILE A 264 -25.32 0.59 -21.58
N MET A 265 -26.45 0.82 -22.25
CA MET A 265 -26.54 1.74 -23.37
C MET A 265 -27.16 3.06 -22.91
N LEU A 266 -26.53 4.16 -23.29
CA LEU A 266 -27.04 5.52 -23.10
C LEU A 266 -27.15 6.17 -24.49
N GLN A 267 -28.36 6.37 -24.99
CA GLN A 267 -28.61 7.03 -26.28
C GLN A 267 -29.35 8.35 -26.07
N ASP A 268 -28.72 9.45 -26.49
CA ASP A 268 -29.20 10.81 -26.21
C ASP A 268 -29.62 10.99 -24.75
N PRO A 269 -28.82 10.53 -23.78
CA PRO A 269 -29.26 10.43 -22.41
C PRO A 269 -29.42 11.83 -21.79
N SER A 270 -30.03 11.85 -20.60
CA SER A 270 -30.14 13.03 -19.75
C SER A 270 -28.81 13.73 -19.57
N ARG A 271 -28.85 15.07 -19.46
CA ARG A 271 -27.65 15.92 -19.33
C ARG A 271 -26.78 15.58 -18.12
N TYR A 272 -27.32 14.88 -17.13
CA TYR A 272 -26.63 14.48 -15.92
C TYR A 272 -26.77 12.97 -15.70
N ILE A 273 -25.64 12.27 -15.70
CA ILE A 273 -25.55 10.85 -15.41
C ILE A 273 -24.53 10.65 -14.30
N GLU A 274 -24.94 9.92 -13.26
CA GLU A 274 -24.12 9.70 -12.07
C GLU A 274 -24.07 8.22 -11.71
N LEU A 275 -22.85 7.68 -11.68
CA LEU A 275 -22.53 6.35 -11.20
C LEU A 275 -21.63 6.49 -9.98
N ARG A 276 -22.03 5.90 -8.85
CA ARG A 276 -21.19 5.86 -7.63
C ARG A 276 -21.15 4.49 -7.00
N ASN A 277 -19.96 4.03 -6.62
CA ASN A 277 -19.77 2.74 -5.95
C ASN A 277 -20.33 1.56 -6.77
N CYS A 278 -20.22 1.61 -8.09
CA CYS A 278 -20.76 0.58 -8.98
C CYS A 278 -19.64 -0.35 -9.48
N SER A 279 -19.97 -1.61 -9.72
CA SER A 279 -19.04 -2.59 -10.30
C SER A 279 -19.57 -3.18 -11.61
N PHE A 280 -18.71 -3.26 -12.61
CA PHE A 280 -18.97 -3.83 -13.93
C PHE A 280 -17.96 -4.94 -14.19
N ASP A 281 -18.40 -6.20 -14.16
CA ASP A 281 -17.55 -7.37 -14.34
C ASP A 281 -18.04 -8.25 -15.49
N GLY A 282 -17.14 -8.58 -16.42
CA GLY A 282 -17.43 -9.56 -17.48
C GLY A 282 -18.50 -9.15 -18.48
N ASN A 283 -18.88 -7.86 -18.55
CA ASN A 283 -19.90 -7.40 -19.49
C ASN A 283 -19.35 -7.33 -20.92
N LYS A 284 -20.21 -7.63 -21.90
CA LYS A 284 -19.77 -7.86 -23.27
C LYS A 284 -20.62 -7.17 -24.34
N SER A 285 -19.95 -6.54 -25.29
CA SER A 285 -20.51 -6.10 -26.58
C SER A 285 -19.62 -6.52 -27.74
N MET A 286 -20.21 -6.70 -28.94
CA MET A 286 -19.43 -7.06 -30.14
C MET A 286 -18.88 -5.83 -30.87
N ASP A 287 -19.52 -4.65 -30.74
CA ASP A 287 -19.13 -3.44 -31.47
C ASP A 287 -18.45 -2.39 -30.59
N ILE A 288 -19.12 -1.82 -29.59
CA ILE A 288 -18.57 -0.71 -28.80
C ILE A 288 -19.14 -0.67 -27.37
N GLY A 289 -18.32 -0.24 -26.39
CA GLY A 289 -18.69 -0.10 -24.99
C GLY A 289 -18.99 -1.44 -24.33
N GLY A 290 -17.96 -2.16 -23.88
CA GLY A 290 -18.12 -3.49 -23.29
C GLY A 290 -18.95 -3.46 -22.00
N ALA A 291 -18.69 -2.51 -21.10
CA ALA A 291 -19.63 -2.23 -20.00
C ALA A 291 -20.64 -1.15 -20.39
N ILE A 292 -20.16 0.03 -20.78
CA ILE A 292 -21.00 1.21 -21.04
C ILE A 292 -20.70 1.78 -22.43
N TYR A 293 -21.76 2.02 -23.21
CA TYR A 293 -21.68 2.87 -24.40
C TYR A 293 -22.55 4.11 -24.22
N TYR A 294 -21.94 5.29 -24.38
CA TYR A 294 -22.58 6.59 -24.39
C TYR A 294 -22.58 7.13 -25.83
N GLU A 295 -23.77 7.31 -26.39
CA GLU A 295 -23.99 7.95 -27.67
C GLU A 295 -24.86 9.20 -27.53
N SER A 296 -24.44 10.31 -28.12
CA SER A 296 -25.28 11.52 -28.18
C SER A 296 -25.21 12.23 -29.53
N TYR A 297 -26.38 12.67 -29.98
CA TYR A 297 -26.65 13.48 -31.16
C TYR A 297 -26.90 14.95 -30.79
N PHE A 298 -26.93 15.30 -29.49
CA PHE A 298 -27.18 16.65 -28.95
C PHE A 298 -25.97 17.21 -28.19
N GLY A 299 -25.90 18.54 -28.07
CA GLY A 299 -24.64 19.26 -27.86
C GLY A 299 -24.00 19.22 -26.47
N GLU A 300 -24.67 18.81 -25.39
CA GLU A 300 -24.09 18.89 -24.03
C GLU A 300 -24.46 17.73 -23.10
N GLY A 301 -23.55 17.38 -22.18
CA GLY A 301 -23.78 16.33 -21.19
C GLY A 301 -22.68 16.24 -20.12
N PHE A 302 -23.05 15.75 -18.95
CA PHE A 302 -22.17 15.49 -17.82
C PHE A 302 -22.31 14.03 -17.39
N PHE A 303 -21.18 13.33 -17.32
CA PHE A 303 -21.10 11.96 -16.84
C PHE A 303 -20.10 11.87 -15.70
N LEU A 304 -20.50 11.28 -14.59
CA LEU A 304 -19.63 10.98 -13.45
C LEU A 304 -19.63 9.48 -13.19
N ALA A 305 -18.44 8.89 -13.15
CA ALA A 305 -18.20 7.59 -12.53
C ALA A 305 -17.19 7.78 -11.39
N ASP A 306 -17.67 7.66 -10.16
CA ASP A 306 -16.86 7.81 -8.95
C ASP A 306 -16.85 6.52 -8.12
N SER A 307 -15.67 6.12 -7.65
CA SER A 307 -15.53 4.91 -6.84
C SER A 307 -16.05 3.66 -7.54
N CYS A 308 -15.89 3.58 -8.87
CA CYS A 308 -16.39 2.49 -9.69
C CYS A 308 -15.30 1.49 -10.07
N ILE A 309 -15.69 0.24 -10.26
CA ILE A 309 -14.79 -0.85 -10.70
C ILE A 309 -15.27 -1.34 -12.07
N PHE A 310 -14.39 -1.32 -13.06
CA PHE A 310 -14.61 -1.88 -14.38
C PHE A 310 -13.56 -2.96 -14.63
N GLN A 311 -13.96 -4.22 -14.59
CA GLN A 311 -13.04 -5.34 -14.76
C GLN A 311 -13.52 -6.38 -15.77
N HIS A 312 -12.60 -6.97 -16.52
CA HIS A 312 -12.85 -8.06 -17.47
C HIS A 312 -13.92 -7.75 -18.54
N ASN A 313 -14.27 -6.49 -18.77
CA ASN A 313 -15.30 -6.13 -19.75
C ASN A 313 -14.71 -6.18 -21.16
N GLN A 314 -15.53 -6.60 -22.13
CA GLN A 314 -15.10 -6.78 -23.51
C GLN A 314 -16.01 -6.02 -24.48
N GLY A 315 -15.46 -5.08 -25.24
CA GLY A 315 -16.19 -4.35 -26.29
C GLY A 315 -15.38 -4.28 -27.59
N GLY A 316 -16.02 -4.20 -28.75
CA GLY A 316 -15.29 -4.07 -30.02
C GLY A 316 -14.44 -2.78 -30.11
N GLY A 317 -14.81 -1.74 -29.34
CA GLY A 317 -14.07 -0.51 -29.01
C GLY A 317 -14.47 -0.03 -27.61
N GLY A 318 -13.54 0.40 -26.75
CA GLY A 318 -13.86 0.81 -25.37
C GLY A 318 -14.35 -0.36 -24.52
N GLY A 319 -13.44 -1.15 -23.94
CA GLY A 319 -13.80 -2.36 -23.19
C GLY A 319 -14.62 -2.07 -21.93
N ALA A 320 -14.27 -1.03 -21.16
CA ALA A 320 -15.07 -0.57 -20.04
C ALA A 320 -16.09 0.48 -20.48
N PHE A 321 -15.62 1.60 -21.04
CA PHE A 321 -16.45 2.74 -21.39
C PHE A 321 -16.13 3.21 -22.81
N ALA A 322 -17.17 3.51 -23.57
CA ALA A 322 -17.04 4.16 -24.86
C ALA A 322 -17.98 5.35 -25.00
N PHE A 323 -17.49 6.42 -25.63
CA PHE A 323 -18.27 7.58 -26.02
C PHE A 323 -18.16 7.84 -27.52
N ALA A 324 -19.29 8.09 -28.17
CA ALA A 324 -19.32 8.66 -29.51
C ALA A 324 -20.37 9.78 -29.62
N SER A 325 -19.99 10.88 -30.28
CA SER A 325 -20.97 11.86 -30.78
C SER A 325 -21.15 11.71 -32.29
N SER A 326 -22.35 11.93 -32.83
CA SER A 326 -22.56 11.99 -34.29
C SER A 326 -22.58 13.45 -34.78
N GLN A 327 -22.41 13.69 -36.09
CA GLN A 327 -22.18 15.01 -36.69
C GLN A 327 -23.21 16.08 -36.25
N LEU A 328 -22.83 16.89 -35.26
CA LEU A 328 -23.55 18.09 -34.91
C LEU A 328 -23.37 19.13 -36.04
N GLY A 329 -24.52 19.52 -36.61
CA GLY A 329 -24.60 20.68 -37.48
C GLY A 329 -23.97 21.88 -36.77
N SER A 330 -23.07 22.56 -37.47
CA SER A 330 -22.32 23.73 -36.99
C SER A 330 -23.24 24.79 -36.37
N GLY A 331 -23.24 24.97 -35.04
CA GLY A 331 -23.83 26.17 -34.45
C GLY A 331 -24.22 26.15 -32.96
N GLU A 332 -24.38 24.99 -32.32
CA GLU A 332 -24.83 24.93 -30.91
C GLU A 332 -23.64 24.95 -29.92
N PRO A 333 -23.60 25.83 -28.90
CA PRO A 333 -22.48 26.04 -27.99
C PRO A 333 -22.32 25.00 -26.87
N GLY A 334 -22.83 23.78 -27.04
CA GLY A 334 -22.77 22.72 -26.01
C GLY A 334 -21.42 21.98 -25.95
N GLY A 335 -21.14 21.35 -24.80
CA GLY A 335 -20.00 20.45 -24.62
C GLY A 335 -20.26 19.29 -23.66
N PHE A 336 -19.46 18.23 -23.79
CA PHE A 336 -19.46 17.07 -22.91
C PHE A 336 -18.38 17.18 -21.85
N THR A 337 -18.70 16.74 -20.64
CA THR A 337 -17.72 16.59 -19.57
C THR A 337 -17.85 15.21 -18.92
N PHE A 338 -16.74 14.46 -18.94
CA PHE A 338 -16.63 13.14 -18.32
C PHE A 338 -15.70 13.23 -17.12
N TYR A 339 -16.16 12.79 -15.96
CA TYR A 339 -15.37 12.63 -14.75
C TYR A 339 -15.28 11.15 -14.40
N PHE A 340 -14.06 10.65 -14.32
CA PHE A 340 -13.72 9.35 -13.76
C PHE A 340 -12.85 9.60 -12.53
N SER A 341 -13.34 9.23 -11.35
CA SER A 341 -12.62 9.46 -10.09
C SER A 341 -12.60 8.25 -9.19
N ASN A 342 -11.51 8.05 -8.44
CA ASN A 342 -11.37 6.98 -7.44
C ASN A 342 -11.69 5.58 -8.01
N SER A 343 -11.44 5.37 -9.31
CA SER A 343 -12.00 4.23 -10.06
C SER A 343 -10.91 3.28 -10.58
N LEU A 344 -11.26 2.00 -10.66
CA LEU A 344 -10.39 0.94 -11.15
C LEU A 344 -10.86 0.47 -12.53
N PHE A 345 -9.92 0.38 -13.48
CA PHE A 345 -10.09 -0.21 -14.80
C PHE A 345 -9.07 -1.33 -14.96
N ASP A 346 -9.52 -2.56 -14.74
CA ASP A 346 -8.64 -3.74 -14.70
C ASP A 346 -8.98 -4.75 -15.79
N GLN A 347 -7.99 -5.17 -16.58
CA GLN A 347 -8.15 -6.28 -17.53
C GLN A 347 -9.33 -6.14 -18.51
N ASN A 348 -9.67 -4.91 -18.92
CA ASN A 348 -10.69 -4.67 -19.95
C ASN A 348 -10.08 -4.87 -21.34
N ILE A 349 -10.87 -5.44 -22.26
CA ILE A 349 -10.36 -5.95 -23.54
C ILE A 349 -11.12 -5.35 -24.72
N THR A 350 -10.35 -4.88 -25.70
CA THR A 350 -10.86 -4.42 -26.98
C THR A 350 -10.20 -5.19 -28.15
N PRO A 351 -10.81 -6.28 -28.66
CA PRO A 351 -10.20 -7.18 -29.65
C PRO A 351 -10.02 -6.57 -31.04
N ASN A 352 -10.80 -5.55 -31.40
CA ASN A 352 -10.94 -5.11 -32.80
C ASN A 352 -10.61 -3.62 -33.03
N ALA A 353 -10.37 -2.84 -31.97
CA ALA A 353 -10.18 -1.39 -32.07
C ALA A 353 -9.24 -0.83 -30.97
N ASN A 354 -9.43 0.46 -30.64
CA ASN A 354 -8.68 1.22 -29.64
C ASN A 354 -9.46 1.31 -28.31
N GLY A 355 -8.78 1.67 -27.23
CA GLY A 355 -9.43 1.97 -25.94
C GLY A 355 -9.74 0.72 -25.14
N GLY A 356 -8.73 0.07 -24.59
CA GLY A 356 -8.90 -1.17 -23.82
C GLY A 356 -9.87 -0.99 -22.65
N ALA A 357 -9.68 0.08 -21.87
CA ALA A 357 -10.64 0.55 -20.86
C ALA A 357 -11.55 1.66 -21.42
N ILE A 358 -11.01 2.85 -21.67
CA ILE A 358 -11.80 4.02 -22.08
C ILE A 358 -11.55 4.36 -23.55
N ALA A 359 -12.61 4.52 -24.34
CA ALA A 359 -12.56 5.03 -25.71
C ALA A 359 -13.48 6.24 -25.88
N ILE A 360 -12.94 7.41 -26.25
CA ILE A 360 -13.72 8.62 -26.45
C ILE A 360 -13.50 9.11 -27.89
N GLY A 361 -14.55 9.07 -28.70
CA GLY A 361 -14.55 9.51 -30.10
C GLY A 361 -15.52 10.67 -30.32
N ASN A 362 -15.06 11.91 -30.14
CA ASN A 362 -15.89 13.09 -30.31
C ASN A 362 -15.81 13.65 -31.74
N LEU A 363 -16.96 13.89 -32.37
CA LEU A 363 -17.06 14.31 -33.77
C LEU A 363 -17.33 15.81 -33.99
N GLY A 364 -17.12 16.67 -32.98
CA GLY A 364 -17.02 18.14 -33.20
C GLY A 364 -17.64 19.08 -32.16
N THR A 365 -17.71 18.69 -30.89
CA THR A 365 -18.13 19.55 -29.75
C THR A 365 -17.02 19.76 -28.73
N VAL A 366 -17.20 20.65 -27.76
CA VAL A 366 -16.24 20.72 -26.64
C VAL A 366 -16.33 19.41 -25.86
N CYS A 367 -15.20 18.77 -25.56
CA CYS A 367 -15.17 17.54 -24.78
C CYS A 367 -14.03 17.59 -23.77
N HIS A 368 -14.38 17.59 -22.48
CA HIS A 368 -13.43 17.55 -21.39
C HIS A 368 -13.53 16.21 -20.66
N VAL A 369 -12.38 15.61 -20.39
CA VAL A 369 -12.26 14.34 -19.71
C VAL A 369 -11.31 14.53 -18.53
N TYR A 370 -11.79 14.20 -17.35
CA TYR A 370 -11.05 14.27 -16.09
C TYR A 370 -10.91 12.86 -15.54
N VAL A 371 -9.67 12.46 -15.28
CA VAL A 371 -9.30 11.16 -14.72
C VAL A 371 -8.47 11.45 -13.48
N ILE A 372 -9.04 11.21 -12.30
CA ILE A 372 -8.45 11.64 -11.02
C ILE A 372 -8.44 10.46 -10.07
N ASP A 373 -7.27 10.11 -9.52
CA ASP A 373 -7.14 8.96 -8.61
C ASP A 373 -7.71 7.66 -9.21
N CYS A 374 -7.33 7.38 -10.46
CA CYS A 374 -7.76 6.18 -11.17
C CYS A 374 -6.59 5.23 -11.42
N THR A 375 -6.88 3.93 -11.39
CA THR A 375 -5.91 2.89 -11.76
C THR A 375 -6.36 2.16 -13.01
N PHE A 376 -5.49 2.12 -14.02
CA PHE A 376 -5.65 1.37 -15.26
C PHE A 376 -4.63 0.25 -15.28
N SER A 377 -5.04 -0.99 -15.05
CA SER A 377 -4.12 -2.13 -15.00
C SER A 377 -4.50 -3.24 -15.97
N GLY A 378 -3.50 -3.83 -16.65
CA GLY A 378 -3.70 -5.03 -17.47
C GLY A 378 -4.69 -4.89 -18.62
N ASN A 379 -5.09 -3.66 -19.01
CA ASN A 379 -6.07 -3.49 -20.08
C ASN A 379 -5.41 -3.77 -21.43
N TRP A 380 -6.21 -4.24 -22.37
CA TRP A 380 -5.73 -4.71 -23.66
C TRP A 380 -6.54 -4.10 -24.80
N SER A 381 -5.87 -3.64 -25.84
CA SER A 381 -6.50 -3.21 -27.08
C SER A 381 -5.67 -3.62 -28.28
N LEU A 382 -6.33 -3.88 -29.41
CA LEU A 382 -5.62 -4.29 -30.62
C LEU A 382 -4.73 -3.16 -31.15
N ASN A 383 -5.26 -1.93 -31.24
CA ASN A 383 -4.64 -0.85 -32.02
C ASN A 383 -3.92 0.23 -31.18
N GLY A 384 -4.37 0.51 -29.95
CA GLY A 384 -3.79 1.58 -29.14
C GLY A 384 -4.73 2.15 -28.07
N GLY A 385 -4.14 2.83 -27.09
CA GLY A 385 -4.85 3.45 -25.97
C GLY A 385 -5.47 2.42 -25.04
N SER A 386 -4.76 1.36 -24.68
CA SER A 386 -5.32 0.28 -23.85
C SER A 386 -5.82 0.78 -22.50
N GLY A 387 -5.18 1.78 -21.89
CA GLY A 387 -5.79 2.57 -20.82
C GLY A 387 -6.86 3.51 -21.36
N ILE A 388 -6.43 4.56 -22.08
CA ILE A 388 -7.31 5.60 -22.61
C ILE A 388 -7.01 5.85 -24.08
N TYR A 389 -8.06 5.79 -24.90
CA TYR A 389 -8.06 6.31 -26.25
C TYR A 389 -8.93 7.57 -26.32
N PHE A 390 -8.36 8.67 -26.79
CA PHE A 390 -9.06 9.95 -26.95
C PHE A 390 -8.87 10.49 -28.37
N LYS A 391 -10.00 10.68 -29.07
CA LYS A 391 -10.05 11.30 -30.39
C LYS A 391 -11.06 12.43 -30.37
N ASN A 392 -10.62 13.62 -30.76
CA ASN A 392 -11.48 14.80 -30.89
C ASN A 392 -11.39 15.39 -32.30
N ARG A 393 -12.53 15.61 -32.96
CA ARG A 393 -12.60 16.23 -34.29
C ARG A 393 -12.60 17.77 -34.22
N PRO A 394 -12.05 18.45 -35.24
CA PRO A 394 -11.42 19.77 -35.09
C PRO A 394 -12.34 21.01 -34.99
N LYS A 395 -13.63 20.86 -34.68
CA LYS A 395 -14.52 22.03 -34.52
C LYS A 395 -14.53 22.63 -33.12
N ALA A 396 -13.91 21.99 -32.12
CA ALA A 396 -13.99 22.43 -30.73
C ALA A 396 -12.83 21.93 -29.84
N GLU A 397 -12.59 22.63 -28.74
CA GLU A 397 -11.55 22.35 -27.74
C GLU A 397 -11.76 20.99 -27.06
N GLY A 398 -10.70 20.19 -26.97
CA GLY A 398 -10.70 18.92 -26.24
C GLY A 398 -9.66 18.93 -25.13
N LYS A 399 -10.02 18.48 -23.92
CA LYS A 399 -9.09 18.36 -22.79
C LYS A 399 -9.11 16.97 -22.22
N LEU A 400 -7.94 16.39 -22.05
CA LEU A 400 -7.73 15.22 -21.23
C LEU A 400 -6.84 15.62 -20.05
N TYR A 401 -7.42 15.62 -18.87
CA TYR A 401 -6.75 15.88 -17.60
C TYR A 401 -6.62 14.57 -16.84
N VAL A 402 -5.38 14.18 -16.52
CA VAL A 402 -5.05 12.98 -15.77
C VAL A 402 -4.23 13.38 -14.55
N GLN A 403 -4.71 13.04 -13.37
CA GLN A 403 -4.10 13.43 -12.11
C GLN A 403 -4.15 12.27 -11.12
N ASP A 404 -3.11 12.16 -10.29
CA ASP A 404 -3.04 11.21 -9.17
C ASP A 404 -3.30 9.76 -9.60
N SER A 405 -2.97 9.38 -10.84
CA SER A 405 -3.43 8.13 -11.44
C SER A 405 -2.29 7.14 -11.70
N LYS A 406 -2.64 5.89 -12.03
CA LYS A 406 -1.67 4.82 -12.32
C LYS A 406 -2.06 4.06 -13.60
N PHE A 407 -1.10 3.83 -14.47
CA PHE A 407 -1.23 3.02 -15.69
C PHE A 407 -0.18 1.91 -15.63
N ILE A 408 -0.60 0.66 -15.41
CA ILE A 408 0.31 -0.46 -15.11
C ILE A 408 0.02 -1.65 -16.02
N GLY A 409 0.98 -2.04 -16.87
CA GLY A 409 0.85 -3.27 -17.65
C GLY A 409 -0.24 -3.24 -18.72
N ASN A 410 -0.56 -2.08 -19.29
CA ASN A 410 -1.55 -1.99 -20.37
C ASN A 410 -0.88 -2.33 -21.72
N GLU A 411 -1.47 -3.28 -22.46
CA GLU A 411 -0.82 -3.97 -23.58
C GLU A 411 -1.46 -3.64 -24.93
N VAL A 412 -0.65 -3.50 -25.97
CA VAL A 412 -1.04 -3.27 -27.36
C VAL A 412 -0.18 -4.12 -28.28
N PRO A 413 -0.69 -5.25 -28.82
CA PRO A 413 0.12 -6.13 -29.66
C PRO A 413 0.48 -5.52 -31.01
N TYR A 414 -0.37 -4.64 -31.57
CA TYR A 414 -0.11 -4.03 -32.87
C TYR A 414 0.96 -2.94 -32.74
N LEU A 415 2.12 -3.18 -33.35
CA LEU A 415 3.32 -2.33 -33.30
C LEU A 415 3.97 -2.14 -31.91
N GLY A 416 3.34 -2.60 -30.81
CA GLY A 416 3.88 -2.55 -29.45
C GLY A 416 4.01 -1.13 -28.92
N VAL A 417 3.04 -0.26 -29.24
CA VAL A 417 3.07 1.18 -28.91
C VAL A 417 1.69 1.66 -28.45
N PHE A 418 1.69 2.66 -27.55
CA PHE A 418 0.52 3.39 -27.04
C PHE A 418 -0.37 2.68 -26.01
N GLY A 419 0.20 1.85 -25.13
CA GLY A 419 -0.51 1.10 -24.10
C GLY A 419 -1.26 1.94 -23.06
N GLY A 420 -0.66 3.01 -22.54
CA GLY A 420 -1.27 3.88 -21.54
C GLY A 420 -2.34 4.81 -22.13
N ILE A 421 -1.92 5.99 -22.56
CA ILE A 421 -2.78 7.03 -23.14
C ILE A 421 -2.44 7.22 -24.62
N TYR A 422 -3.46 7.18 -25.46
CA TYR A 422 -3.36 7.51 -26.87
C TYR A 422 -4.33 8.61 -27.26
N ILE A 423 -3.78 9.78 -27.62
CA ILE A 423 -4.52 10.88 -28.25
C ILE A 423 -4.33 10.75 -29.76
N ALA A 424 -5.43 10.53 -30.48
CA ALA A 424 -5.41 10.39 -31.92
C ALA A 424 -5.89 11.65 -32.63
N GLY A 425 -5.12 12.09 -33.63
CA GLY A 425 -5.50 13.13 -34.59
C GLY A 425 -6.61 12.68 -35.55
N ASP A 426 -7.17 13.63 -36.30
CA ASP A 426 -8.09 13.32 -37.40
C ASP A 426 -7.36 13.28 -38.75
N PHE A 427 -7.75 12.33 -39.60
CA PHE A 427 -7.10 11.99 -40.87
C PHE A 427 -7.79 12.63 -42.10
N ALA A 428 -8.84 13.40 -41.88
CA ALA A 428 -9.85 13.70 -42.89
C ALA A 428 -10.21 15.19 -43.05
N SER A 429 -9.52 16.11 -42.37
CA SER A 429 -9.83 17.54 -42.40
C SER A 429 -8.62 18.45 -42.16
N SER A 430 -8.40 19.39 -43.09
CA SER A 430 -7.38 20.44 -43.05
C SER A 430 -7.63 21.56 -42.01
N TYR A 431 -8.32 21.26 -40.92
CA TYR A 431 -8.64 22.22 -39.86
C TYR A 431 -7.97 21.75 -38.57
N THR A 432 -6.98 22.53 -38.13
CA THR A 432 -6.23 22.37 -36.90
C THR A 432 -7.09 22.73 -35.70
N MET A 433 -7.04 22.00 -34.56
CA MET A 433 -7.13 22.62 -33.23
C MET A 433 -6.81 21.69 -32.02
N ILE A 434 -6.49 22.38 -30.93
CA ILE A 434 -5.82 22.01 -29.67
C ILE A 434 -6.55 20.91 -28.90
N SER A 435 -5.94 19.71 -28.84
CA SER A 435 -6.14 18.81 -27.69
C SER A 435 -5.13 19.19 -26.62
N ARG A 436 -5.60 19.61 -25.45
CA ARG A 436 -4.72 19.84 -24.30
C ARG A 436 -4.65 18.55 -23.49
N LEU A 437 -3.45 18.01 -23.37
CA LEU A 437 -3.15 16.90 -22.46
C LEU A 437 -2.45 17.46 -21.25
N GLU A 438 -3.02 17.27 -20.08
CA GLU A 438 -2.36 17.58 -18.81
C GLU A 438 -2.28 16.29 -18.01
N VAL A 439 -1.07 15.85 -17.71
CA VAL A 439 -0.81 14.66 -16.90
C VAL A 439 0.03 15.07 -15.72
N SER A 440 -0.43 14.75 -14.52
CA SER A 440 0.26 15.15 -13.32
C SER A 440 0.21 14.10 -12.22
N ASN A 441 1.28 14.01 -11.42
CA ASN A 441 1.35 13.11 -10.27
C ASN A 441 0.93 11.66 -10.59
N THR A 442 1.34 11.18 -11.77
CA THR A 442 0.84 9.93 -12.37
C THR A 442 2.00 8.97 -12.62
N ILE A 443 1.73 7.67 -12.44
CA ILE A 443 2.69 6.60 -12.71
C ILE A 443 2.31 5.87 -13.99
N PHE A 444 3.28 5.65 -14.86
CA PHE A 444 3.19 4.74 -16.00
C PHE A 444 4.26 3.67 -15.85
N SER A 445 3.84 2.41 -15.71
CA SER A 445 4.79 1.30 -15.63
C SER A 445 4.41 0.11 -16.49
N ARG A 446 5.41 -0.45 -17.18
CA ARG A 446 5.31 -1.71 -17.93
C ARG A 446 4.17 -1.74 -18.97
N ASN A 447 3.77 -0.58 -19.49
CA ASN A 447 2.82 -0.49 -20.59
C ASN A 447 3.55 -0.70 -21.93
N ASP A 448 2.83 -1.10 -22.98
CA ASP A 448 3.36 -1.06 -24.37
C ASP A 448 3.38 0.39 -24.89
N GLY A 449 4.14 1.29 -24.27
CA GLY A 449 4.12 2.74 -24.45
C GLY A 449 3.23 3.45 -23.43
N ALA A 450 3.68 4.58 -22.89
CA ALA A 450 2.97 5.30 -21.83
C ALA A 450 2.01 6.37 -22.38
N ILE A 451 2.53 7.32 -23.16
CA ILE A 451 1.77 8.44 -23.71
C ILE A 451 2.10 8.62 -25.18
N ALA A 452 1.06 8.73 -25.99
CA ALA A 452 1.19 9.04 -27.41
C ALA A 452 0.21 10.12 -27.84
N VAL A 453 0.73 11.11 -28.55
CA VAL A 453 -0.05 12.23 -29.08
C VAL A 453 0.16 12.33 -30.58
N ASP A 454 -0.81 11.90 -31.36
CA ASP A 454 -0.72 11.88 -32.80
C ASP A 454 -1.42 13.09 -33.42
N GLY A 455 -0.70 13.80 -34.29
CA GLY A 455 -0.99 15.20 -34.63
C GLY A 455 -1.36 15.49 -36.08
N TRP A 456 -1.54 14.45 -36.93
CA TRP A 456 -1.74 14.52 -38.39
C TRP A 456 -2.20 15.88 -38.95
N GLU A 457 -3.42 16.34 -38.63
CA GLU A 457 -3.95 17.64 -39.05
C GLU A 457 -4.33 18.54 -37.84
N GLY A 458 -3.48 18.61 -36.81
CA GLY A 458 -3.81 19.29 -35.54
C GLY A 458 -2.60 19.80 -34.75
N SER A 459 -2.85 20.75 -33.84
CA SER A 459 -1.91 21.17 -32.80
C SER A 459 -2.34 20.56 -31.48
N ALA A 460 -1.39 20.19 -30.63
CA ALA A 460 -1.62 19.69 -29.29
C ALA A 460 -0.62 20.33 -28.34
N GLU A 461 -1.10 20.70 -27.16
CA GLU A 461 -0.26 21.17 -26.07
C GLU A 461 -0.34 20.13 -24.96
N SER A 462 0.80 19.52 -24.68
CA SER A 462 0.92 18.49 -23.66
C SER A 462 1.80 19.00 -22.52
N LEU A 463 1.32 18.87 -21.30
CA LEU A 463 2.03 19.20 -20.08
C LEU A 463 2.07 17.95 -19.20
N ILE A 464 3.26 17.43 -18.94
CA ILE A 464 3.50 16.25 -18.12
C ILE A 464 4.37 16.68 -16.94
N GLN A 465 3.86 16.56 -15.72
CA GLN A 465 4.52 17.11 -14.53
C GLN A 465 4.48 16.13 -13.36
N ASN A 466 5.58 16.02 -12.62
CA ASN A 466 5.63 15.18 -11.40
C ASN A 466 5.21 13.72 -11.67
N CYS A 467 5.60 13.16 -12.81
CA CYS A 467 5.21 11.81 -13.21
C CYS A 467 6.39 10.84 -13.14
N THR A 468 6.08 9.55 -13.00
CA THR A 468 7.10 8.48 -13.02
C THR A 468 6.80 7.50 -14.15
N PHE A 469 7.75 7.33 -15.06
CA PHE A 469 7.71 6.37 -16.16
C PHE A 469 8.76 5.27 -15.91
N TYR A 470 8.33 4.01 -15.86
CA TYR A 470 9.20 2.85 -15.63
C TYR A 470 8.90 1.69 -16.58
N GLU A 471 9.84 1.36 -17.46
CA GLU A 471 9.79 0.20 -18.37
C GLU A 471 8.56 0.15 -19.30
N ASN A 472 8.10 1.28 -19.84
CA ASN A 472 6.95 1.35 -20.75
C ASN A 472 7.26 0.97 -22.21
N GLY A 473 8.14 -0.01 -22.42
CA GLY A 473 8.43 -0.53 -23.75
C GLY A 473 9.00 0.51 -24.73
N LYS A 474 8.65 0.39 -26.00
CA LYS A 474 9.24 1.19 -27.09
C LYS A 474 8.50 2.52 -27.22
N TYR A 475 9.24 3.64 -27.19
CA TYR A 475 8.69 5.00 -27.23
C TYR A 475 7.66 5.31 -26.12
N PRO A 476 8.10 5.25 -24.85
CA PRO A 476 7.29 5.60 -23.69
C PRO A 476 6.49 6.88 -23.90
N ILE A 477 7.13 7.93 -24.41
CA ILE A 477 6.49 9.19 -24.72
C ILE A 477 6.73 9.53 -26.19
N SER A 478 5.65 9.69 -26.96
CA SER A 478 5.73 9.91 -28.40
C SER A 478 4.76 10.96 -28.89
N LYS A 479 5.16 11.66 -29.97
CA LYS A 479 4.27 12.53 -30.75
C LYS A 479 4.50 12.36 -32.25
N ASN A 480 3.52 12.76 -33.08
CA ASN A 480 3.63 12.84 -34.55
C ASN A 480 4.09 11.53 -35.21
N TRP A 481 3.32 10.45 -35.11
CA TRP A 481 3.84 9.12 -35.43
C TRP A 481 3.86 8.75 -36.93
N ASP A 482 3.18 9.49 -37.80
CA ASP A 482 3.11 9.16 -39.24
C ASP A 482 4.41 9.46 -40.01
N PRO A 483 5.03 8.46 -40.65
CA PRO A 483 6.24 8.68 -41.42
C PRO A 483 6.08 9.45 -42.74
N LEU A 484 4.85 9.71 -43.22
CA LEU A 484 4.57 10.27 -44.55
C LEU A 484 4.31 11.78 -44.58
N PHE A 485 4.31 12.45 -43.42
CA PHE A 485 3.90 13.85 -43.29
C PHE A 485 5.06 14.77 -42.88
N ASP A 486 5.09 16.00 -43.41
CA ASP A 486 6.08 17.02 -43.06
C ASP A 486 5.54 17.87 -41.90
N TYR A 487 6.16 17.71 -40.73
CA TYR A 487 5.61 18.14 -39.44
C TYR A 487 5.94 19.58 -39.03
N GLU A 488 6.72 20.31 -39.82
CA GLU A 488 7.17 21.67 -39.47
C GLU A 488 6.00 22.69 -39.47
N ASP A 489 4.85 22.35 -40.07
CA ASP A 489 3.66 23.23 -40.15
C ASP A 489 2.60 22.98 -39.05
N TYR A 490 2.71 21.90 -38.25
CA TYR A 490 1.71 21.50 -37.24
C TYR A 490 2.32 21.43 -35.83
N TYR A 491 2.01 22.43 -35.00
CA TYR A 491 2.59 22.63 -33.66
C TYR A 491 2.09 21.61 -32.63
N ASN A 492 2.89 20.58 -32.33
CA ASN A 492 2.67 19.70 -31.18
C ASN A 492 3.72 19.97 -30.10
N ARG A 493 3.39 20.87 -29.16
CA ARG A 493 4.27 21.24 -28.05
C ARG A 493 4.08 20.25 -26.91
N MET A 494 5.18 19.69 -26.40
CA MET A 494 5.17 18.81 -25.25
C MET A 494 6.20 19.28 -24.22
N GLU A 495 5.71 19.70 -23.07
CA GLU A 495 6.50 20.06 -21.92
C GLU A 495 6.49 18.92 -20.89
N ILE A 496 7.67 18.54 -20.42
CA ILE A 496 7.86 17.53 -19.39
C ILE A 496 8.73 18.15 -18.29
N ALA A 497 8.21 18.18 -17.07
CA ALA A 497 8.91 18.74 -15.92
C ALA A 497 8.82 17.85 -14.67
N ASN A 498 9.83 17.93 -13.78
CA ASN A 498 9.85 17.25 -12.49
C ASN A 498 9.51 15.75 -12.59
N SER A 499 9.88 15.07 -13.67
CA SER A 499 9.43 13.70 -13.94
C SER A 499 10.59 12.73 -14.04
N VAL A 500 10.38 11.50 -13.56
CA VAL A 500 11.33 10.39 -13.75
C VAL A 500 10.95 9.64 -15.01
N ILE A 501 11.89 9.50 -15.94
CA ILE A 501 11.74 8.69 -17.16
C ILE A 501 12.84 7.63 -17.18
N TRP A 502 12.53 6.46 -16.63
CA TRP A 502 13.50 5.39 -16.43
C TRP A 502 13.17 4.14 -17.26
N GLU A 503 13.93 3.96 -18.34
CA GLU A 503 13.62 3.00 -19.40
C GLU A 503 14.87 2.16 -19.76
N PRO A 504 15.39 1.36 -18.81
CA PRO A 504 16.69 0.71 -18.92
C PRO A 504 16.75 -0.39 -20.00
N SER A 505 15.59 -0.91 -20.42
CA SER A 505 15.48 -1.94 -21.45
C SER A 505 15.53 -1.39 -22.88
N GLN A 506 15.51 -0.06 -23.07
CA GLN A 506 15.48 0.59 -24.38
C GLN A 506 16.81 1.25 -24.74
N PRO A 507 17.26 1.22 -26.02
CA PRO A 507 18.40 2.01 -26.45
C PRO A 507 18.07 3.52 -26.34
N LEU A 508 19.05 4.31 -25.88
CA LEU A 508 18.91 5.72 -25.47
C LEU A 508 18.10 6.62 -26.44
N GLY A 509 18.17 6.37 -27.76
CA GLY A 509 17.45 7.15 -28.78
C GLY A 509 15.95 6.85 -28.95
N ARG A 510 15.31 6.13 -28.02
CA ARG A 510 13.89 5.70 -28.14
C ARG A 510 13.00 6.07 -26.95
N ILE A 511 13.48 6.87 -26.00
CA ILE A 511 12.70 7.29 -24.84
C ILE A 511 11.64 8.33 -25.23
N LEU A 512 12.05 9.33 -26.01
CA LEU A 512 11.20 10.37 -26.58
C LEU A 512 11.20 10.25 -28.09
N TYR A 513 10.02 10.29 -28.70
CA TYR A 513 9.85 10.08 -30.13
C TYR A 513 9.06 11.20 -30.81
N ASN A 514 9.52 11.62 -31.99
CA ASN A 514 8.86 12.57 -32.88
C ASN A 514 9.04 12.12 -34.35
N GLY A 515 7.96 11.88 -35.10
CA GLY A 515 8.04 11.73 -36.56
C GLY A 515 8.32 10.31 -37.09
N SER A 516 8.85 10.23 -38.31
CA SER A 516 9.31 8.98 -38.97
C SER A 516 10.68 8.55 -38.43
N PRO A 517 11.04 7.25 -38.41
CA PRO A 517 12.39 6.78 -38.12
C PRO A 517 13.50 7.34 -39.04
N ALA A 518 13.12 8.04 -40.12
CA ALA A 518 14.03 8.63 -41.10
C ALA A 518 14.40 10.11 -40.83
N ASN A 519 13.57 10.86 -40.10
CA ASN A 519 13.77 12.29 -39.81
C ASN A 519 13.45 12.55 -38.33
N PHE A 520 14.45 12.40 -37.48
CA PHE A 520 14.30 12.67 -36.06
C PHE A 520 14.59 14.16 -35.77
N SER A 521 13.56 14.94 -35.50
CA SER A 521 13.71 16.29 -34.93
C SER A 521 12.86 16.40 -33.67
N LEU A 522 13.43 16.81 -32.52
CA LEU A 522 12.69 17.09 -31.29
C LEU A 522 12.22 18.57 -31.19
N HIS A 523 12.03 19.27 -32.32
CA HIS A 523 11.36 20.57 -32.30
C HIS A 523 10.06 20.48 -31.46
N ASP A 524 9.85 21.45 -30.58
CA ASP A 524 8.70 21.60 -29.66
C ASP A 524 8.61 20.61 -28.47
N TYR A 525 9.63 19.80 -28.20
CA TYR A 525 9.80 19.22 -26.86
C TYR A 525 10.48 20.22 -25.92
N THR A 526 10.09 20.23 -24.66
CA THR A 526 10.80 20.93 -23.59
C THR A 526 10.89 20.04 -22.36
N ILE A 527 12.10 19.68 -21.98
CA ILE A 527 12.36 18.76 -20.86
C ILE A 527 13.25 19.47 -19.84
N ARG A 528 12.84 19.47 -18.58
CA ARG A 528 13.46 20.26 -17.52
C ARG A 528 13.26 19.60 -16.16
N HIS A 529 14.27 19.67 -15.29
CA HIS A 529 14.16 19.07 -13.96
C HIS A 529 13.67 17.61 -13.97
N CYS A 530 14.09 16.82 -14.97
CA CYS A 530 13.71 15.42 -15.10
C CYS A 530 14.91 14.51 -14.83
N LEU A 531 14.66 13.30 -14.33
CA LEU A 531 15.67 12.24 -14.24
C LEU A 531 15.42 11.27 -15.38
N ILE A 532 16.39 11.09 -16.27
CA ILE A 532 16.20 10.39 -17.55
C ILE A 532 17.27 9.32 -17.72
N SER A 533 16.87 8.10 -18.12
CA SER A 533 17.80 7.01 -18.51
C SER A 533 18.45 7.24 -19.88
N ALA A 534 18.88 8.48 -20.17
CA ALA A 534 19.63 8.89 -21.34
C ALA A 534 21.02 9.36 -20.91
N ALA A 535 22.06 9.10 -21.71
CA ALA A 535 23.44 9.48 -21.37
C ALA A 535 23.63 11.00 -21.27
N ASP A 536 22.90 11.76 -22.09
CA ASP A 536 22.90 13.21 -22.15
C ASP A 536 21.70 13.69 -23.00
N CYS A 537 21.66 14.99 -23.26
CA CYS A 537 20.67 15.61 -24.15
C CYS A 537 20.94 15.34 -25.65
N SER A 538 21.84 14.41 -26.05
CA SER A 538 22.07 14.03 -27.46
C SER A 538 20.94 13.18 -28.06
N LEU A 539 19.73 13.31 -27.50
CA LEU A 539 18.52 12.81 -28.10
C LEU A 539 18.31 13.50 -29.47
N PRO A 540 17.68 12.84 -30.45
CA PRO A 540 17.57 13.38 -31.81
C PRO A 540 16.81 14.72 -31.94
N GLY A 541 17.48 15.86 -31.76
CA GLY A 541 16.88 17.20 -31.76
C GLY A 541 17.65 18.25 -30.94
N GLY A 542 18.72 17.84 -30.25
CA GLY A 542 19.77 18.73 -29.76
C GLY A 542 19.41 19.59 -28.54
N ALA A 543 20.28 20.57 -28.26
CA ALA A 543 20.25 21.40 -27.04
C ALA A 543 19.00 22.28 -26.85
N THR A 544 18.15 22.41 -27.86
CA THR A 544 16.92 23.24 -27.80
C THR A 544 15.75 22.56 -27.10
N ALA A 545 15.75 21.22 -26.97
CA ALA A 545 14.70 20.47 -26.30
C ALA A 545 14.98 20.20 -24.81
N CYS A 546 16.21 20.48 -24.35
CA CYS A 546 16.74 20.05 -23.07
C CYS A 546 17.23 21.27 -22.27
N GLU A 547 16.44 21.72 -21.30
CA GLU A 547 16.76 22.86 -20.44
C GLU A 547 17.52 22.42 -19.17
N ALA A 548 17.72 23.36 -18.23
CA ALA A 548 18.48 23.11 -17.00
C ALA A 548 17.76 22.15 -16.03
N GLY A 549 18.54 21.56 -15.11
CA GLY A 549 18.03 20.76 -13.99
C GLY A 549 17.82 19.27 -14.27
N ASN A 550 18.06 18.80 -15.50
CA ASN A 550 17.93 17.38 -15.82
C ASN A 550 19.09 16.54 -15.26
N ILE A 551 18.79 15.33 -14.77
CA ILE A 551 19.72 14.31 -14.29
C ILE A 551 19.75 13.17 -15.32
N PHE A 552 20.95 12.79 -15.76
CA PHE A 552 21.15 11.82 -16.84
C PHE A 552 21.80 10.53 -16.33
N ASP A 553 21.32 9.40 -16.86
CA ASP A 553 21.90 8.06 -16.69
C ASP A 553 22.26 7.69 -15.25
N THR A 554 21.46 8.18 -14.29
CA THR A 554 21.63 7.91 -12.87
C THR A 554 20.38 7.21 -12.40
N TYR A 555 20.52 6.01 -11.81
CA TYR A 555 19.39 5.22 -11.35
C TYR A 555 18.55 6.02 -10.33
N PRO A 556 17.21 6.09 -10.47
CA PRO A 556 16.33 6.81 -9.55
C PRO A 556 16.33 6.25 -8.14
N VAL A 557 16.76 5.00 -7.92
CA VAL A 557 16.67 4.31 -6.62
C VAL A 557 15.23 4.29 -6.11
N PHE A 558 14.38 3.46 -6.73
CA PHE A 558 13.04 3.19 -6.22
C PHE A 558 13.07 2.21 -5.04
N VAL A 559 12.04 2.22 -4.19
CA VAL A 559 11.93 1.31 -3.03
C VAL A 559 11.81 -0.15 -3.46
N ASP A 560 10.82 -0.49 -4.29
CA ASP A 560 10.65 -1.85 -4.82
C ASP A 560 9.83 -1.87 -6.12
N THR A 561 10.52 -2.00 -7.26
CA THR A 561 9.87 -2.01 -8.58
C THR A 561 9.16 -3.32 -8.90
N LEU A 562 9.42 -4.41 -8.18
CA LEU A 562 8.74 -5.70 -8.37
C LEU A 562 7.34 -5.70 -7.76
N LEU A 563 7.12 -4.87 -6.73
CA LEU A 563 5.84 -4.69 -6.05
C LEU A 563 5.09 -3.43 -6.47
N ASP A 564 5.51 -2.77 -7.56
CA ASP A 564 4.95 -1.48 -8.03
C ASP A 564 5.07 -0.33 -7.04
N ASP A 565 6.05 -0.40 -6.15
CA ASP A 565 6.39 0.67 -5.22
C ASP A 565 7.47 1.59 -5.83
N PHE A 566 6.98 2.54 -6.63
CA PHE A 566 7.81 3.56 -7.27
C PHE A 566 8.11 4.76 -6.38
N ARG A 567 7.90 4.67 -5.05
CA ARG A 567 8.40 5.69 -4.13
C ARG A 567 9.92 5.76 -4.26
N LEU A 568 10.46 6.97 -4.12
CA LEU A 568 11.90 7.19 -4.11
C LEU A 568 12.48 6.61 -2.82
N ALA A 569 13.68 6.05 -2.86
CA ALA A 569 14.46 5.77 -1.67
C ALA A 569 15.07 7.07 -1.12
N ALA A 570 15.38 7.12 0.17
CA ALA A 570 15.77 8.36 0.85
C ALA A 570 17.13 8.96 0.40
N CYS A 571 17.91 8.22 -0.39
CA CYS A 571 19.16 8.65 -1.03
C CYS A 571 19.03 8.84 -2.54
N SER A 572 17.80 8.79 -3.06
CA SER A 572 17.55 8.96 -4.48
C SER A 572 18.13 10.29 -4.98
N PRO A 573 18.79 10.31 -6.15
CA PRO A 573 19.22 11.56 -6.77
C PRO A 573 18.05 12.45 -7.20
N ALA A 574 16.81 11.94 -7.18
CA ALA A 574 15.62 12.69 -7.51
C ALA A 574 15.09 13.54 -6.33
N ILE A 575 15.54 13.27 -5.09
CA ILE A 575 15.12 14.03 -3.91
C ILE A 575 15.65 15.47 -3.98
N ASN A 576 14.78 16.44 -3.73
CA ASN A 576 15.00 17.89 -3.80
C ASN A 576 15.67 18.34 -5.12
N ALA A 577 15.49 17.61 -6.21
CA ALA A 577 16.11 17.93 -7.50
C ALA A 577 15.15 18.65 -8.49
N GLY A 578 13.86 18.70 -8.16
CA GLY A 578 12.83 19.31 -8.99
C GLY A 578 12.78 20.84 -8.87
N SER A 579 11.76 21.45 -9.48
CA SER A 579 11.50 22.89 -9.41
C SER A 579 10.08 23.20 -8.96
N ASN A 580 9.97 23.97 -7.87
CA ASN A 580 8.69 24.37 -7.27
C ASN A 580 7.82 25.21 -8.20
N ALA A 581 8.42 25.86 -9.22
CA ALA A 581 7.70 26.70 -10.18
C ALA A 581 6.61 25.94 -10.97
N TYR A 582 6.70 24.60 -11.01
CA TYR A 582 5.79 23.73 -11.76
C TYR A 582 4.66 23.13 -10.90
N LEU A 583 4.55 23.51 -9.63
CA LEU A 583 3.46 23.06 -8.74
C LEU A 583 2.27 24.03 -8.74
N ASP A 584 2.55 25.34 -8.71
CA ASP A 584 1.54 26.40 -8.57
C ASP A 584 0.56 26.44 -9.75
N SER A 585 0.99 26.05 -10.95
CA SER A 585 0.17 26.06 -12.16
C SER A 585 -0.92 24.99 -12.20
N LEU A 586 -0.82 23.95 -11.37
CA LEU A 586 -1.73 22.80 -11.37
C LEU A 586 -2.57 22.66 -10.09
N GLY A 587 -2.30 23.45 -9.05
CA GLY A 587 -3.00 23.33 -7.76
C GLY A 587 -2.72 22.01 -7.03
N ILE A 588 -1.55 21.41 -7.26
CA ILE A 588 -1.12 20.15 -6.65
C ILE A 588 -0.39 20.44 -5.35
N TYR A 589 -0.96 20.01 -4.24
CA TYR A 589 -0.40 20.22 -2.91
C TYR A 589 0.21 18.96 -2.31
N TYR A 590 -0.18 17.78 -2.79
CA TYR A 590 0.24 16.49 -2.26
C TYR A 590 0.70 15.56 -3.40
N ASP A 591 1.60 14.64 -3.08
CA ASP A 591 2.06 13.58 -3.95
C ASP A 591 1.08 12.40 -3.97
N LEU A 592 1.41 11.33 -4.70
CA LEU A 592 0.52 10.18 -4.86
C LEU A 592 0.34 9.36 -3.57
N ALA A 593 1.17 9.58 -2.55
CA ALA A 593 1.04 8.99 -1.21
C ALA A 593 0.34 9.94 -0.21
N GLY A 594 -0.12 11.12 -0.65
CA GLY A 594 -0.74 12.13 0.21
C GLY A 594 0.26 12.96 1.03
N VAL A 595 1.55 12.93 0.69
CA VAL A 595 2.63 13.71 1.32
C VAL A 595 2.73 15.09 0.64
N PRO A 596 2.93 16.20 1.37
CA PRO A 596 3.05 17.53 0.74
C PRO A 596 4.13 17.57 -0.35
N ARG A 597 3.82 18.15 -1.53
CA ARG A 597 4.73 18.25 -2.71
C ARG A 597 6.03 19.03 -2.48
N ILE A 598 6.22 19.64 -1.32
CA ILE A 598 7.46 20.36 -1.00
C ILE A 598 7.87 19.91 0.39
N LEU A 599 8.88 19.04 0.44
CA LEU A 599 9.63 18.75 1.64
C LEU A 599 10.97 19.47 1.59
N GLU A 600 11.54 19.81 2.75
CA GLU A 600 12.90 20.40 2.83
C GLU A 600 13.16 21.63 1.93
N SER A 601 12.09 22.34 1.53
CA SER A 601 12.05 23.55 0.66
C SER A 601 12.04 23.31 -0.85
N GLN A 602 12.16 22.07 -1.34
CA GLN A 602 12.21 21.78 -2.78
C GLN A 602 11.39 20.53 -3.13
N VAL A 603 10.77 20.53 -4.29
CA VAL A 603 10.01 19.38 -4.82
C VAL A 603 10.95 18.30 -5.35
N ASP A 604 10.58 17.04 -5.16
CA ASP A 604 11.25 15.89 -5.73
C ASP A 604 10.90 15.69 -7.22
N ILE A 605 11.81 15.08 -7.97
CA ILE A 605 11.53 14.63 -9.34
C ILE A 605 10.73 13.32 -9.26
N GLY A 606 9.54 13.30 -9.84
CA GLY A 606 8.66 12.12 -9.92
C GLY A 606 7.32 12.29 -9.20
N ALA A 607 6.58 11.18 -9.12
CA ALA A 607 5.23 11.13 -8.54
C ALA A 607 5.19 11.12 -7.00
N TYR A 608 6.34 11.05 -6.32
CA TYR A 608 6.41 10.96 -4.87
C TYR A 608 7.42 11.97 -4.30
N GLU A 609 7.19 12.36 -3.05
CA GLU A 609 8.10 13.14 -2.22
C GLU A 609 8.66 12.27 -1.10
N ARG A 610 9.92 12.50 -0.75
CA ARG A 610 10.58 11.83 0.37
C ARG A 610 11.67 12.71 0.99
N PRO A 611 11.77 12.78 2.33
CA PRO A 611 12.91 13.45 2.96
C PRO A 611 14.21 12.67 2.69
N HIS A 612 15.34 13.38 2.76
CA HIS A 612 16.65 12.74 2.68
C HIS A 612 16.86 11.71 3.79
N PHE A 613 17.69 10.70 3.51
CA PHE A 613 18.09 9.69 4.50
C PHE A 613 18.77 10.36 5.69
N GLN A 614 18.26 10.08 6.89
CA GLN A 614 18.71 10.69 8.14
C GLN A 614 18.74 9.65 9.25
N LEU A 615 19.85 9.67 10.00
CA LEU A 615 19.97 8.97 11.28
C LEU A 615 19.40 9.90 12.36
N LEU A 616 18.36 9.44 13.06
CA LEU A 616 17.56 10.29 13.95
C LEU A 616 18.07 10.25 15.39
N ASN A 617 18.25 9.05 15.93
CA ASN A 617 18.77 8.83 17.28
C ASN A 617 19.45 7.46 17.36
N SER A 618 20.31 7.26 18.36
CA SER A 618 20.79 5.93 18.73
C SER A 618 20.46 5.61 20.18
N GLU A 619 19.97 4.40 20.42
CA GLU A 619 19.95 3.80 21.74
C GLU A 619 21.23 2.99 21.89
N VAL A 620 21.95 3.22 22.99
CA VAL A 620 23.26 2.60 23.22
C VAL A 620 23.23 1.91 24.57
N HIS A 621 23.58 0.63 24.58
CA HIS A 621 23.73 -0.15 25.80
C HIS A 621 25.23 -0.33 26.08
N PRO A 622 25.71 0.08 27.27
CA PRO A 622 27.11 -0.06 27.64
C PRO A 622 27.50 -1.54 27.76
N ALA A 623 28.80 -1.83 27.71
CA ALA A 623 29.30 -3.15 28.05
C ALA A 623 29.11 -3.43 29.55
N ASP A 624 28.74 -4.66 29.90
CA ASP A 624 28.54 -5.06 31.30
C ASP A 624 29.84 -5.01 32.12
N CYS A 625 30.98 -5.30 31.48
CA CYS A 625 32.30 -5.34 32.10
C CYS A 625 33.34 -4.53 31.33
N ALA A 626 34.31 -3.97 32.05
CA ALA A 626 35.46 -3.31 31.43
C ALA A 626 36.25 -4.31 30.57
N ASP A 627 36.65 -3.88 29.38
CA ASP A 627 37.47 -4.63 28.42
C ASP A 627 36.88 -5.96 27.91
N GLU A 628 35.60 -6.24 28.15
CA GLU A 628 34.88 -7.44 27.68
C GLU A 628 33.78 -7.08 26.67
N PRO A 629 33.49 -7.94 25.68
CA PRO A 629 32.41 -7.71 24.72
C PRO A 629 31.05 -7.84 25.43
N GLY A 630 30.17 -6.86 25.24
CA GLY A 630 28.84 -6.87 25.86
C GLY A 630 27.97 -5.66 25.52
N GLY A 631 28.56 -4.59 25.01
CA GLY A 631 27.81 -3.42 24.58
C GLY A 631 27.04 -3.65 23.28
N SER A 632 26.05 -2.81 23.03
CA SER A 632 25.25 -2.84 21.81
C SER A 632 24.71 -1.46 21.47
N PHE A 633 24.22 -1.30 20.24
CA PHE A 633 23.50 -0.12 19.83
C PHE A 633 22.35 -0.45 18.89
N VAL A 634 21.36 0.44 18.85
CA VAL A 634 20.27 0.45 17.88
C VAL A 634 20.17 1.85 17.32
N VAL A 635 20.20 2.00 15.99
CA VAL A 635 20.07 3.31 15.33
C VAL A 635 18.68 3.44 14.73
N ALA A 636 17.95 4.48 15.14
CA ALA A 636 16.69 4.87 14.50
C ALA A 636 16.98 5.71 13.25
N THR A 637 16.33 5.36 12.13
CA THR A 637 16.48 6.04 10.84
C THR A 637 15.11 6.28 10.20
N ASN A 638 15.07 7.06 9.12
CA ASN A 638 13.90 7.18 8.22
C ASN A 638 14.05 6.32 6.94
N GLY A 639 15.00 5.38 6.91
CA GLY A 639 15.20 4.44 5.80
C GLY A 639 14.27 3.24 5.84
N ASP A 640 14.27 2.48 4.76
CA ASP A 640 13.41 1.29 4.63
C ASP A 640 14.09 0.02 5.20
N GLU A 641 13.35 -0.77 5.97
CA GLU A 641 13.85 -2.04 6.52
C GLU A 641 14.01 -3.14 5.44
N PRO A 642 14.88 -4.14 5.67
CA PRO A 642 15.79 -4.30 6.80
C PRO A 642 17.03 -3.39 6.74
N LEU A 643 17.49 -2.95 7.92
CA LEU A 643 18.74 -2.19 8.07
C LEU A 643 19.96 -3.13 8.20
N SER A 644 21.08 -2.68 7.68
CA SER A 644 22.40 -3.31 7.84
C SER A 644 23.41 -2.34 8.43
N TYR A 645 24.39 -2.87 9.14
CA TYR A 645 25.38 -2.07 9.85
C TYR A 645 26.78 -2.44 9.40
N THR A 646 27.64 -1.44 9.24
CA THR A 646 29.09 -1.61 9.24
C THR A 646 29.67 -0.60 10.21
N TRP A 647 30.77 -0.94 10.88
CA TRP A 647 31.43 0.02 11.75
C TRP A 647 32.93 -0.15 11.74
N SER A 648 33.62 0.91 12.13
CA SER A 648 35.05 0.90 12.45
C SER A 648 35.31 1.68 13.73
N ASN A 649 36.39 1.37 14.45
CA ASN A 649 36.81 2.14 15.63
C ASN A 649 38.23 2.71 15.45
N GLU A 650 38.63 3.62 16.35
CA GLU A 650 39.94 4.27 16.31
C GLU A 650 41.12 3.29 16.47
N GLN A 651 40.85 2.07 16.93
CA GLN A 651 41.83 0.99 17.10
C GLN A 651 42.00 0.15 15.82
N GLY A 652 41.28 0.48 14.74
CA GLY A 652 41.37 -0.19 13.44
C GLY A 652 40.58 -1.50 13.36
N GLN A 653 39.68 -1.77 14.30
CA GLN A 653 38.75 -2.91 14.22
C GLN A 653 37.53 -2.52 13.38
N SER A 654 36.89 -3.51 12.75
CA SER A 654 35.67 -3.33 11.96
C SER A 654 34.76 -4.55 12.03
N GLY A 655 33.45 -4.36 11.88
CA GLY A 655 32.46 -5.44 11.92
C GLY A 655 31.11 -5.04 11.34
N THR A 656 30.15 -5.97 11.38
CA THR A 656 28.79 -5.79 10.83
C THR A 656 27.66 -6.08 11.83
N GLY A 657 27.98 -6.56 13.03
CA GLY A 657 27.01 -6.74 14.12
C GLY A 657 26.88 -5.50 14.98
N ASN A 658 25.75 -5.32 15.64
CA ASN A 658 25.46 -4.20 16.54
C ASN A 658 25.38 -4.62 18.02
N GLU A 659 25.80 -5.84 18.34
CA GLU A 659 25.82 -6.43 19.68
C GLU A 659 27.19 -7.04 20.00
N GLN A 660 27.44 -7.35 21.27
CA GLN A 660 28.70 -7.95 21.76
C GLN A 660 29.92 -7.09 21.41
N LEU A 661 29.75 -5.77 21.46
CA LEU A 661 30.78 -4.79 21.19
C LEU A 661 31.58 -4.50 22.47
N LEU A 662 32.88 -4.24 22.30
CA LEU A 662 33.73 -3.71 23.37
C LEU A 662 33.39 -2.24 23.63
N SER A 663 33.83 -1.68 24.76
CA SER A 663 33.74 -0.23 24.96
C SER A 663 34.67 0.53 24.01
N GLY A 664 34.19 1.64 23.47
CA GLY A 664 34.93 2.48 22.55
C GLY A 664 34.02 3.34 21.68
N THR A 665 34.63 4.24 20.92
CA THR A 665 33.93 5.04 19.91
C THR A 665 33.94 4.32 18.58
N TYR A 666 32.75 4.08 18.04
CA TYR A 666 32.50 3.41 16.77
C TYR A 666 31.98 4.42 15.76
N GLN A 667 32.64 4.49 14.61
CA GLN A 667 32.10 5.13 13.42
C GLN A 667 31.20 4.11 12.72
N VAL A 668 29.89 4.22 12.93
CA VAL A 668 28.87 3.30 12.44
C VAL A 668 28.26 3.86 11.16
N THR A 669 28.33 3.09 10.08
CA THR A 669 27.57 3.33 8.85
C THR A 669 26.35 2.41 8.84
N VAL A 670 25.17 3.01 8.75
CA VAL A 670 23.89 2.29 8.65
C VAL A 670 23.45 2.35 7.20
N THR A 671 23.05 1.21 6.64
CA THR A 671 22.57 1.10 5.26
C THR A 671 21.19 0.45 5.24
N ASP A 672 20.22 1.08 4.58
CA ASP A 672 18.84 0.59 4.45
C ASP A 672 18.64 -0.38 3.26
N PHE A 673 17.42 -0.90 3.07
CA PHE A 673 17.14 -1.91 2.04
C PHE A 673 17.40 -1.44 0.60
N PRO A 674 16.98 -0.22 0.18
CA PRO A 674 17.36 0.35 -1.11
C PRO A 674 18.86 0.69 -1.25
N GLY A 675 19.65 0.61 -0.17
CA GLY A 675 21.10 0.81 -0.17
C GLY A 675 21.54 2.24 0.20
N CYS A 676 20.65 3.06 0.73
CA CYS A 676 20.95 4.38 1.26
C CYS A 676 21.72 4.25 2.56
N SER A 677 22.80 5.04 2.71
CA SER A 677 23.64 4.97 3.89
C SER A 677 24.07 6.33 4.41
N ASP A 678 24.25 6.41 5.72
CA ASP A 678 24.81 7.54 6.44
C ASP A 678 25.60 7.02 7.64
N THR A 679 26.41 7.87 8.24
CA THR A 679 27.36 7.49 9.28
C THR A 679 27.20 8.34 10.52
N LEU A 680 27.17 7.72 11.70
CA LEU A 680 27.20 8.41 12.98
C LEU A 680 28.27 7.83 13.92
N ALA A 681 28.72 8.63 14.88
CA ALA A 681 29.65 8.19 15.91
C ALA A 681 28.87 7.70 17.14
N VAL A 682 29.02 6.43 17.49
CA VAL A 682 28.42 5.80 18.69
C VAL A 682 29.52 5.60 19.74
N LEU A 683 29.27 6.03 20.98
CA LEU A 683 30.16 5.72 22.10
C LEU A 683 29.55 4.58 22.93
N ILE A 684 30.17 3.40 22.89
CA ILE A 684 29.87 2.30 23.81
C ILE A 684 30.67 2.54 25.09
N ASP A 685 29.99 2.86 26.17
CA ASP A 685 30.62 3.07 27.48
C ASP A 685 30.92 1.74 28.19
N SER A 686 31.82 1.76 29.18
CA SER A 686 32.02 0.63 30.11
C SER A 686 32.05 1.13 31.55
N PRO A 687 31.65 0.28 32.52
CA PRO A 687 31.86 0.60 33.92
C PRO A 687 33.36 0.73 34.22
N ALA A 688 33.70 1.50 35.25
CA ALA A 688 35.08 1.61 35.71
C ALA A 688 35.64 0.21 36.05
N PRO A 689 36.91 -0.12 35.71
CA PRO A 689 37.48 -1.43 35.98
C PRO A 689 37.40 -1.80 37.46
N LEU A 690 37.07 -3.06 37.76
CA LEU A 690 37.13 -3.59 39.11
C LEU A 690 38.58 -3.51 39.63
N THR A 691 38.73 -2.88 40.79
CA THR A 691 40.00 -2.76 41.51
C THR A 691 39.75 -3.08 42.97
N ALA A 692 40.71 -3.70 43.62
CA ALA A 692 40.62 -4.01 45.04
C ALA A 692 41.96 -3.86 45.73
N ALA A 693 41.92 -3.36 46.97
CA ALA A 693 43.04 -3.28 47.88
C ALA A 693 42.86 -4.29 49.01
N TYR A 694 43.97 -4.81 49.52
CA TYR A 694 43.97 -5.78 50.61
C TYR A 694 44.99 -5.42 51.68
N GLU A 695 44.74 -5.89 52.89
CA GLU A 695 45.67 -5.89 54.01
C GLU A 695 45.92 -7.35 54.41
N ALA A 696 47.20 -7.71 54.57
CA ALA A 696 47.62 -9.04 54.95
C ALA A 696 48.41 -8.97 56.26
N VAL A 697 48.07 -9.85 57.20
CA VAL A 697 48.81 -10.09 58.44
C VAL A 697 49.53 -11.42 58.29
N ASN A 698 50.86 -11.36 58.40
CA ASN A 698 51.73 -12.53 58.37
C ASN A 698 51.45 -13.47 59.54
N ALA A 699 51.74 -14.76 59.36
CA ALA A 699 51.70 -15.73 60.45
C ALA A 699 52.86 -15.47 61.44
N SER A 700 52.66 -15.70 62.73
CA SER A 700 53.67 -15.43 63.79
C SER A 700 54.93 -16.30 63.68
N ASP A 701 54.85 -17.44 63.01
CA ASP A 701 56.00 -18.25 62.59
C ASP A 701 55.61 -19.13 61.38
N PHE A 702 56.53 -19.98 60.92
CA PHE A 702 56.31 -20.81 59.74
C PHE A 702 55.29 -21.95 59.94
N GLU A 703 54.97 -22.31 61.18
CA GLU A 703 54.02 -23.39 61.51
C GLU A 703 52.68 -22.86 62.04
N SER A 704 52.60 -21.57 62.35
CA SER A 704 51.42 -20.89 62.84
C SER A 704 50.41 -20.65 61.72
N THR A 705 49.14 -20.74 62.08
CA THR A 705 47.99 -20.47 61.22
C THR A 705 47.24 -19.26 61.75
N ASP A 706 47.93 -18.21 62.15
CA ASP A 706 47.36 -17.01 62.74
C ASP A 706 47.46 -15.77 61.82
N GLY A 707 47.87 -15.97 60.56
CA GLY A 707 47.78 -14.95 59.53
C GLY A 707 46.35 -14.71 59.07
N SER A 708 46.12 -13.57 58.43
CA SER A 708 44.80 -13.19 57.90
C SER A 708 44.93 -12.28 56.68
N ILE A 709 43.96 -12.33 55.77
CA ILE A 709 43.84 -11.40 54.65
C ILE A 709 42.46 -10.74 54.70
N ALA A 710 42.43 -9.42 54.58
CA ALA A 710 41.20 -8.64 54.47
C ALA A 710 41.23 -7.80 53.18
N ILE A 711 40.22 -7.94 52.33
CA ILE A 711 39.96 -7.01 51.23
C ILE A 711 39.45 -5.72 51.87
N SER A 712 40.30 -4.69 51.89
CA SER A 712 40.07 -3.43 52.61
C SER A 712 39.23 -2.44 51.81
N GLN A 713 39.25 -2.54 50.48
CA GLN A 713 38.45 -1.71 49.59
C GLN A 713 38.23 -2.40 48.24
N ILE A 714 37.01 -2.29 47.69
CA ILE A 714 36.69 -2.64 46.29
C ILE A 714 36.13 -1.38 45.63
N THR A 715 36.64 -1.01 44.46
CA THR A 715 36.22 0.15 43.65
C THR A 715 36.06 -0.23 42.18
N GLY A 716 35.20 0.49 41.45
CA GLY A 716 34.82 0.13 40.07
C GLY A 716 33.78 -0.99 40.01
N GLY A 717 33.46 -1.49 38.82
CA GLY A 717 32.37 -2.45 38.58
C GLY A 717 31.00 -1.96 39.08
N THR A 718 30.05 -2.89 39.16
CA THR A 718 28.67 -2.63 39.61
C THR A 718 28.38 -3.35 40.93
N PRO A 719 28.21 -2.64 42.06
CA PRO A 719 27.85 -3.25 43.34
C PRO A 719 26.48 -3.95 43.27
N PRO A 720 26.22 -4.99 44.09
CA PRO A 720 27.08 -5.55 45.15
C PRO A 720 28.21 -6.47 44.64
N TYR A 721 29.26 -6.63 45.46
CA TYR A 721 30.41 -7.50 45.17
C TYR A 721 30.38 -8.80 45.98
N GLY A 722 30.72 -9.91 45.33
CA GLY A 722 31.08 -11.19 45.94
C GLY A 722 32.59 -11.37 46.01
N VAL A 723 33.09 -11.99 47.07
CA VAL A 723 34.51 -12.36 47.24
C VAL A 723 34.57 -13.84 47.60
N ALA A 724 35.28 -14.61 46.77
CA ALA A 724 35.56 -16.02 46.98
C ALA A 724 37.07 -16.24 46.99
N TRP A 725 37.54 -17.23 47.74
CA TRP A 725 38.97 -17.50 47.91
C TRP A 725 39.37 -18.86 47.33
N SER A 726 40.65 -19.02 46.98
CA SER A 726 41.20 -20.32 46.53
C SER A 726 41.08 -21.44 47.57
N THR A 727 40.86 -21.08 48.84
CA THR A 727 40.57 -22.01 49.94
C THR A 727 39.14 -22.56 49.91
N GLY A 728 38.25 -21.94 49.14
CA GLY A 728 36.81 -22.21 49.11
C GLY A 728 35.98 -21.34 50.05
N ASP A 729 36.61 -20.45 50.81
CA ASP A 729 35.93 -19.52 51.72
C ASP A 729 35.23 -18.38 50.96
N MET A 730 34.22 -17.77 51.59
CA MET A 730 33.45 -16.64 51.05
C MET A 730 33.46 -15.45 52.02
N GLY A 731 33.51 -14.24 51.47
CA GLY A 731 33.51 -12.99 52.23
C GLY A 731 34.82 -12.21 52.12
N ALA A 732 34.80 -10.95 52.56
CA ALA A 732 35.94 -10.03 52.38
C ALA A 732 37.15 -10.34 53.27
N ILE A 733 37.00 -11.22 54.27
CA ILE A 733 38.06 -11.53 55.25
C ILE A 733 38.19 -13.05 55.34
N ILE A 734 39.43 -13.53 55.27
CA ILE A 734 39.82 -14.88 55.65
C ILE A 734 40.91 -14.80 56.72
N ASP A 735 40.78 -15.63 57.74
CA ASP A 735 41.72 -15.70 58.85
C ASP A 735 42.22 -17.13 59.03
N SER A 736 42.99 -17.34 60.11
CA SER A 736 43.53 -18.65 60.45
C SER A 736 44.46 -19.23 59.36
N LEU A 737 45.20 -18.35 58.68
CA LEU A 737 46.03 -18.69 57.52
C LEU A 737 47.48 -18.98 57.92
N GLY A 738 48.06 -20.01 57.32
CA GLY A 738 49.50 -20.28 57.41
C GLY A 738 50.29 -19.61 56.29
N VAL A 739 51.61 -19.81 56.29
CA VAL A 739 52.48 -19.34 55.21
C VAL A 739 52.09 -19.98 53.87
N GLY A 740 51.82 -19.17 52.85
CA GLY A 740 51.35 -19.67 51.55
C GLY A 740 50.86 -18.58 50.61
N ASP A 741 50.51 -18.99 49.38
CA ASP A 741 49.92 -18.13 48.36
C ASP A 741 48.40 -18.37 48.29
N TYR A 742 47.64 -17.29 48.34
CA TYR A 742 46.18 -17.26 48.37
C TYR A 742 45.67 -16.41 47.19
N GLN A 743 44.55 -16.83 46.60
CA GLN A 743 43.88 -16.05 45.55
C GLN A 743 42.51 -15.58 46.00
N ALA A 744 42.21 -14.30 45.77
CA ALA A 744 40.85 -13.77 45.88
C ALA A 744 40.24 -13.62 44.48
N PHE A 745 39.04 -14.14 44.30
CA PHE A 745 38.18 -13.95 43.14
C PHE A 745 37.04 -13.01 43.54
N ILE A 746 37.10 -11.78 43.06
CA ILE A 746 36.11 -10.74 43.33
C ILE A 746 35.20 -10.67 42.11
N THR A 747 33.89 -10.75 42.31
CA THR A 747 32.90 -10.65 41.23
C THR A 747 31.86 -9.60 41.58
N ASP A 748 31.44 -8.78 40.61
CA ASP A 748 30.39 -7.79 40.82
C ASP A 748 29.00 -8.32 40.47
N SER A 749 27.96 -7.47 40.51
CA SER A 749 26.59 -7.89 40.26
C SER A 749 26.25 -8.17 38.80
N LEU A 750 27.10 -7.71 37.86
CA LEU A 750 26.96 -7.98 36.42
C LEU A 750 27.86 -9.14 35.97
N GLY A 751 28.63 -9.74 36.89
CA GLY A 751 29.46 -10.92 36.65
C GLY A 751 30.92 -10.60 36.28
N CYS A 752 31.34 -9.34 36.37
CA CYS A 752 32.73 -8.95 36.09
C CYS A 752 33.66 -9.48 37.18
N ALA A 753 34.80 -10.06 36.81
CA ALA A 753 35.69 -10.75 37.74
C ALA A 753 37.09 -10.14 37.81
N LEU A 754 37.66 -10.08 39.02
CA LEU A 754 39.04 -9.69 39.32
C LEU A 754 39.71 -10.77 40.17
N GLY A 755 40.90 -11.23 39.76
CA GLY A 755 41.76 -12.12 40.54
C GLY A 755 42.89 -11.35 41.22
N LEU A 756 43.13 -11.61 42.51
CA LEU A 756 44.29 -11.10 43.26
C LEU A 756 45.12 -12.23 43.82
N ASP A 757 46.44 -12.21 43.58
CA ASP A 757 47.42 -13.11 44.23
C ASP A 757 48.00 -12.44 45.49
N ILE A 758 47.93 -13.13 46.63
CA ILE A 758 48.32 -12.61 47.94
C ILE A 758 49.15 -13.66 48.69
N THR A 759 50.35 -13.30 49.14
CA THR A 759 51.24 -14.19 49.89
C THR A 759 51.22 -13.85 51.38
N ILE A 760 50.93 -14.84 52.24
CA ILE A 760 51.20 -14.78 53.69
C ILE A 760 52.61 -15.31 53.94
N SER A 761 53.43 -14.52 54.61
CA SER A 761 54.77 -14.91 55.06
C SER A 761 54.83 -15.08 56.59
N ALA A 762 55.97 -15.52 57.12
CA ALA A 762 56.18 -15.66 58.57
C ALA A 762 56.90 -14.45 59.15
N ASP A 763 56.31 -13.84 60.18
CA ASP A 763 56.94 -12.81 61.00
C ASP A 763 57.78 -13.45 62.10
N VAL A 764 59.02 -13.81 61.79
CA VAL A 764 59.94 -14.40 62.79
C VAL A 764 60.31 -13.34 63.83
N ALA A 765 59.54 -13.24 64.91
CA ALA A 765 59.81 -12.33 66.01
C ALA A 765 61.09 -12.74 66.77
N VAL A 766 61.98 -11.77 67.01
CA VAL A 766 63.22 -11.93 67.76
C VAL A 766 62.91 -12.15 69.24
N GLY A 767 62.78 -13.40 69.69
CA GLY A 767 62.40 -13.67 71.08
C GLY A 767 62.41 -15.12 71.62
N HIS A 768 62.75 -16.13 70.81
CA HIS A 768 63.07 -17.48 71.33
C HIS A 768 64.57 -17.56 71.71
N PRO A 769 65.05 -18.52 72.55
CA PRO A 769 66.46 -18.60 72.98
C PRO A 769 67.46 -18.92 71.85
N TYR A 770 66.99 -18.87 70.61
CA TYR A 770 67.74 -19.08 69.39
C TYR A 770 67.88 -17.75 68.65
N ASN A 771 69.11 -17.32 68.43
CA ASN A 771 69.38 -16.26 67.47
C ASN A 771 69.23 -16.87 66.05
N SER A 772 68.68 -16.10 65.12
CA SER A 772 68.55 -16.51 63.72
C SER A 772 69.39 -15.63 62.81
N ALA A 773 69.92 -16.22 61.73
CA ALA A 773 70.57 -15.49 60.65
C ALA A 773 70.03 -15.99 59.31
N ALA A 774 69.57 -15.07 58.46
CA ALA A 774 69.14 -15.39 57.11
C ALA A 774 70.35 -15.47 56.17
N ILE A 775 70.36 -16.50 55.32
CA ILE A 775 71.37 -16.72 54.28
C ILE A 775 70.66 -16.73 52.94
N LYS A 776 71.07 -15.83 52.05
CA LYS A 776 70.59 -15.80 50.66
C LYS A 776 71.63 -16.52 49.79
N LEU A 777 71.21 -17.57 49.09
CA LEU A 777 72.08 -18.35 48.21
C LEU A 777 71.67 -18.12 46.75
N TYR A 778 72.37 -17.21 46.06
CA TYR A 778 72.14 -16.89 44.65
C TYR A 778 73.44 -16.53 43.92
N PRO A 779 73.66 -17.03 42.67
CA PRO A 779 73.14 -18.30 42.15
C PRO A 779 73.90 -19.49 42.78
N ASN A 780 73.19 -20.56 43.14
CA ASN A 780 73.75 -21.86 43.53
C ASN A 780 73.37 -22.88 42.43
N PRO A 781 74.24 -23.81 41.98
CA PRO A 781 75.33 -24.42 42.74
C PRO A 781 76.66 -23.68 42.61
N ALA A 782 77.14 -23.17 43.74
CA ALA A 782 78.54 -23.03 44.09
C ALA A 782 79.30 -24.25 43.54
N LYS A 783 80.48 -24.05 42.94
CA LYS A 783 81.20 -25.13 42.26
C LYS A 783 81.29 -26.34 43.19
N ALA A 784 81.17 -27.56 42.64
CA ALA A 784 81.26 -28.79 43.41
C ALA A 784 82.57 -28.80 44.24
N GLY A 785 82.46 -28.54 45.55
CA GLY A 785 83.60 -28.41 46.45
C GLY A 785 83.57 -27.18 47.36
N GLU A 786 82.92 -26.08 46.96
CA GLU A 786 82.85 -24.83 47.74
C GLU A 786 82.06 -25.02 49.04
N ARG A 787 82.60 -24.52 50.17
CA ARG A 787 82.02 -24.69 51.51
C ARG A 787 81.79 -23.33 52.16
N CYS A 788 80.58 -23.09 52.66
CA CYS A 788 80.36 -21.93 53.52
C CYS A 788 80.72 -22.30 54.96
N LEU A 789 81.65 -21.56 55.56
CA LEU A 789 82.08 -21.82 56.92
C LEU A 789 81.46 -20.79 57.86
N MET A 790 80.73 -21.30 58.83
CA MET A 790 80.09 -20.51 59.86
C MET A 790 80.99 -20.50 61.08
N GLN A 791 81.32 -19.30 61.58
CA GLN A 791 82.16 -19.12 62.75
C GLN A 791 81.39 -18.38 63.83
N TRP A 792 81.36 -18.98 65.01
CA TRP A 792 80.84 -18.36 66.23
C TRP A 792 82.00 -17.70 66.96
N ASP A 793 81.92 -16.37 67.14
CA ASP A 793 82.95 -15.58 67.83
C ASP A 793 82.77 -15.64 69.36
N VAL A 794 82.67 -16.86 69.93
CA VAL A 794 82.52 -17.08 71.37
C VAL A 794 83.45 -18.19 71.85
N GLN A 795 84.17 -17.95 72.96
CA GLN A 795 85.05 -18.92 73.59
C GLN A 795 84.25 -19.78 74.58
N VAL A 796 83.79 -20.96 74.14
CA VAL A 796 83.00 -21.86 74.99
C VAL A 796 83.91 -22.91 75.62
N MET A 797 84.13 -22.82 76.93
CA MET A 797 84.85 -23.84 77.70
C MET A 797 83.95 -25.04 77.96
N GLY A 798 83.94 -26.00 77.01
CA GLY A 798 83.52 -27.38 77.26
C GLY A 798 82.05 -27.76 77.00
N GLN A 799 81.28 -27.01 76.20
CA GLN A 799 79.91 -27.40 75.81
C GLN A 799 79.74 -27.54 74.29
N THR A 800 78.81 -28.41 73.88
CA THR A 800 78.44 -28.66 72.47
C THR A 800 77.41 -27.64 71.98
N LEU A 801 77.77 -26.88 70.95
CA LEU A 801 76.89 -25.95 70.23
C LEU A 801 76.21 -26.66 69.05
N TRP A 802 75.01 -26.25 68.66
CA TRP A 802 74.29 -26.79 67.50
C TRP A 802 73.53 -25.70 66.73
N TYR A 803 73.32 -25.94 65.44
CA TYR A 803 72.42 -25.13 64.61
C TYR A 803 71.45 -26.00 63.80
N THR A 804 70.31 -25.43 63.45
CA THR A 804 69.29 -26.02 62.59
C THR A 804 69.16 -25.16 61.34
N LEU A 805 69.11 -25.80 60.18
CA LEU A 805 68.90 -25.13 58.90
C LEU A 805 67.45 -25.37 58.44
N THR A 806 66.76 -24.30 58.04
CA THR A 806 65.44 -24.37 57.41
C THR A 806 65.46 -23.68 56.04
N ASP A 807 64.57 -24.10 55.14
CA ASP A 807 64.30 -23.34 53.92
C ASP A 807 63.41 -22.11 54.19
N SER A 808 63.07 -21.38 53.13
CA SER A 808 62.20 -20.19 53.19
C SER A 808 60.75 -20.49 53.58
N LYS A 809 60.36 -21.77 53.63
CA LYS A 809 59.04 -22.24 54.06
C LYS A 809 59.07 -22.84 55.47
N GLY A 810 60.22 -22.75 56.16
CA GLY A 810 60.39 -23.26 57.53
C GLY A 810 60.69 -24.76 57.62
N GLN A 811 60.77 -25.49 56.51
CA GLN A 811 61.04 -26.93 56.55
C GLN A 811 62.47 -27.19 57.04
N ARG A 812 62.61 -27.98 58.11
CA ARG A 812 63.92 -28.34 58.67
C ARG A 812 64.70 -29.25 57.74
N LEU A 813 65.80 -28.74 57.21
CA LEU A 813 66.71 -29.45 56.31
C LEU A 813 67.77 -30.25 57.07
N GLY A 814 68.02 -29.90 58.34
CA GLY A 814 68.92 -30.67 59.21
C GLY A 814 69.30 -29.93 60.48
N ARG A 815 69.87 -30.66 61.44
CA ARG A 815 70.53 -30.10 62.64
C ARG A 815 71.94 -30.62 62.71
N PHE A 816 72.87 -29.72 63.01
CA PHE A 816 74.29 -29.94 62.85
C PHE A 816 75.03 -29.45 64.09
N GLU A 817 76.08 -30.17 64.46
CA GLU A 817 76.94 -29.86 65.60
C GLU A 817 78.01 -28.83 65.21
N VAL A 818 78.32 -27.91 66.12
CA VAL A 818 79.38 -26.91 65.95
C VAL A 818 80.58 -27.35 66.76
N ILE A 819 81.71 -27.60 66.08
CA ILE A 819 82.92 -28.17 66.68
C ILE A 819 84.01 -27.09 66.72
N GLY A 820 84.51 -26.77 67.92
CA GLY A 820 85.57 -25.77 68.10
C GLY A 820 85.17 -24.34 67.69
N GLY A 821 83.88 -24.01 67.80
CA GLY A 821 83.33 -22.69 67.43
C GLY A 821 83.13 -22.50 65.92
N LYS A 822 83.30 -23.55 65.11
CA LYS A 822 83.14 -23.50 63.66
C LYS A 822 82.24 -24.64 63.17
N ALA A 823 81.48 -24.39 62.12
CA ALA A 823 80.71 -25.42 61.44
C ALA A 823 80.64 -25.17 59.94
N GLU A 824 80.62 -26.24 59.16
CA GLU A 824 80.46 -26.17 57.70
C GLU A 824 78.97 -26.24 57.34
N LEU A 825 78.50 -25.24 56.58
CA LEU A 825 77.18 -25.26 55.99
C LEU A 825 77.23 -26.01 54.65
N PRO A 826 76.44 -27.10 54.46
CA PRO A 826 76.49 -27.93 53.26
C PRO A 826 75.72 -27.29 52.08
N ILE A 827 76.19 -26.14 51.60
CA ILE A 827 75.54 -25.34 50.54
C ILE A 827 75.44 -26.08 49.20
N GLY A 828 76.34 -27.03 48.91
CA GLY A 828 76.35 -27.78 47.64
C GLY A 828 75.15 -28.72 47.44
N LYS A 829 74.30 -28.93 48.45
CA LYS A 829 73.08 -29.75 48.36
C LYS A 829 71.78 -28.94 48.38
N LEU A 830 71.87 -27.62 48.48
CA LEU A 830 70.72 -26.71 48.61
C LEU A 830 70.41 -26.07 47.25
N THR A 831 69.13 -25.90 46.90
CA THR A 831 68.75 -25.12 45.71
C THR A 831 68.94 -23.63 45.94
N ALA A 832 69.02 -22.81 44.89
CA ALA A 832 69.04 -21.36 45.05
C ALA A 832 67.79 -20.88 45.81
N GLY A 833 67.94 -19.99 46.79
CA GLY A 833 66.86 -19.63 47.69
C GLY A 833 67.33 -18.90 48.96
N VAL A 834 66.37 -18.52 49.80
CA VAL A 834 66.62 -18.00 51.14
C VAL A 834 66.51 -19.14 52.15
N TYR A 835 67.48 -19.25 53.03
CA TYR A 835 67.53 -20.24 54.10
C TYR A 835 67.75 -19.53 55.44
N TYR A 836 67.24 -20.13 56.51
CA TYR A 836 67.42 -19.61 57.86
C TYR A 836 68.26 -20.57 58.69
N VAL A 837 69.30 -20.02 59.33
CA VAL A 837 70.10 -20.74 60.33
C VAL A 837 69.62 -20.33 61.71
N LEU A 838 69.05 -21.29 62.43
CA LEU A 838 68.59 -21.18 63.81
C LEU A 838 69.64 -21.79 64.73
N TYR A 839 70.22 -21.03 65.67
CA TYR A 839 71.30 -21.54 66.52
C TYR A 839 71.15 -21.12 67.99
N GLY A 840 71.56 -21.98 68.92
CA GLY A 840 71.48 -21.72 70.36
C GLY A 840 72.29 -22.69 71.23
N ALA A 841 72.32 -22.41 72.52
CA ALA A 841 73.00 -23.19 73.56
C ALA A 841 72.03 -23.43 74.73
N ASN A 842 72.38 -24.35 75.62
CA ASN A 842 71.50 -24.74 76.73
C ASN A 842 71.34 -23.65 77.83
N ASP A 843 72.13 -22.57 77.80
CA ASP A 843 71.96 -21.36 78.64
C ASP A 843 72.60 -20.11 77.97
N TRP A 844 72.33 -18.92 78.52
CA TRP A 844 72.55 -17.58 77.94
C TRP A 844 73.91 -17.41 77.22
N MET A 845 73.87 -17.15 75.91
CA MET A 845 75.02 -16.73 75.10
C MET A 845 75.02 -15.22 74.88
N MET A 846 76.18 -14.58 75.06
CA MET A 846 76.44 -13.23 74.54
C MET A 846 77.49 -13.29 73.44
N GLY A 847 77.06 -13.16 72.18
CA GLY A 847 77.93 -13.16 71.00
C GLY A 847 77.15 -13.41 69.70
N GLY A 848 77.70 -12.93 68.57
CA GLY A 848 77.07 -13.01 67.25
C GLY A 848 77.67 -14.12 66.36
N LEU A 849 76.91 -14.52 65.33
CA LEU A 849 77.36 -15.41 64.27
C LEU A 849 78.02 -14.61 63.14
N LYS A 850 79.22 -15.01 62.73
CA LYS A 850 79.90 -14.48 61.54
C LYS A 850 80.02 -15.58 60.48
N MET A 851 79.58 -15.28 59.27
CA MET A 851 79.68 -16.21 58.15
C MET A 851 80.77 -15.75 57.20
N VAL A 852 81.62 -16.69 56.79
CA VAL A 852 82.69 -16.45 55.83
C VAL A 852 82.64 -17.55 54.78
N VAL A 853 82.46 -17.15 53.52
CA VAL A 853 82.59 -18.07 52.40
C VAL A 853 84.06 -18.34 52.18
N ILE A 854 84.42 -19.62 52.06
CA ILE A 854 85.77 -20.06 51.75
C ILE A 854 85.73 -20.96 50.51
N ASP A 855 86.77 -20.86 49.69
CA ASP A 855 86.95 -21.71 48.50
C ASP A 855 87.39 -23.14 48.87
#